data_AF-A0A760AE74-F1
#
_entry.id   AF-A0A760AE74-F1
#
_cell.length_a   1.000
_cell.length_b   1.000
_cell.length_c   1.000
_cell.angle_alpha   90.00
_cell.angle_beta   90.00
_cell.angle_gamma   90.00
#
_symmetry.space_group_name_H-M   'P 1'
#
loop_
_entity.id
_entity.type
_entity.pdbx_description
1 polymer ?
#
loop_
_entity_poly.entity_id
_entity_poly.type
_entity_poly.pdbx_seq_one_letter_code
_entity_poly.pdbx_strand_id
1 'polypeptide(L)'
;MNAIIPDKRKDGKSSFEDLVSYVSVRDDIPESDLQEAVKKAKDSPETSHRNRFHRLVDYATRLRNENFVSLVDVMADGCEWVNFYGVTCFHNCGSVESAAEEMDMTALEARFGKSNSDPVFHYILSWQSHESPRPEQIYDSVRHTLKALGLSSHQYVSAVHTDTDNLHVHIAVNRVHPKTGYINDLSFSKEKLSRACRELELRHGFSPDNGCWVHAPGNRIVRRTSAERDRLNAWRRGKKQTLKEYIADTAIAGLREKPVSDWLSLHRRLAKDGLYLAVHDGEFMVMDGWERSRAGVALSTFGPSWNGQKLAQKFGEYLPVPQDIFSQVGTPGRYDPDAEVMTERPVRVSETENLHQYACRHFSQRLPELARAGHLESTLAVHHVLAEAGLWLTKQHGHLVICDGYDHNQTPVRADSVWPLLTLTNLESLEGGWQPVPTDIFRQVQPASRFTGRHLESSPVSDPEWHKMRVGAGPQGAIKRELFSDKESLWGYSVSHCGRQIEEMISYGRFTWQNCHELFARQGLMLKKQYHGLVVVDAFNHEQTPVKASSVHPDLTRDRAEPQAGPFEPAPADLFDRIKPESRYNPELAVSDAFQPGYKRGPELRRERREARAEARTDLRARYLAWREQWCKPDLRYGERLSEIHQECRLRKAHIRVQYREPLLRKLHYHIAEVQRMQALIELKKSVREERLQLVAAGKWYPPSYRQWVEQQAALGDRAAVSQLRGWDYRARRKDKARTTTTDRCVVLCEPGGTPVYNDVGELEARLQKNGSVMFRDNRTGEIMCTDYGDRVVFRNHKDYDELADKLNLIAPVLFEREPLMGFEPEGDDPHFNQVFADMVAWNNVTGRTGHGEFAITRPDVDELRQNSERYYTDYLNPRVSGDTQHYSPEEENKWEPPSPN
;
A
#
# COMPACT_ATOMS: atom_id res chain seq x y z
N MET A 1 4.69 -14.82 -4.31
CA MET A 1 3.32 -15.40 -4.40
C MET A 1 2.57 -15.17 -3.09
N ASN A 2 1.27 -14.88 -3.12
CA ASN A 2 0.45 -14.69 -1.91
C ASN A 2 -0.90 -15.44 -2.00
N ALA A 3 -1.46 -15.80 -0.84
CA ALA A 3 -2.77 -16.44 -0.71
C ALA A 3 -3.75 -15.53 0.02
N ILE A 4 -4.91 -15.30 -0.58
CA ILE A 4 -5.93 -14.39 -0.08
C ILE A 4 -7.20 -15.19 0.20
N ILE A 5 -7.69 -15.08 1.43
CA ILE A 5 -9.03 -15.56 1.80
C ILE A 5 -9.93 -14.32 1.89
N PRO A 6 -10.87 -14.13 0.96
CA PRO A 6 -11.81 -13.02 1.03
C PRO A 6 -12.61 -13.04 2.35
N ASP A 7 -12.83 -11.86 2.95
CA ASP A 7 -13.54 -11.76 4.22
C ASP A 7 -15.03 -12.15 4.07
N LYS A 8 -15.52 -13.02 4.95
CA LYS A 8 -16.96 -13.31 5.10
C LYS A 8 -17.58 -12.31 6.09
N ARG A 9 -18.84 -11.85 5.89
CA ARG A 9 -19.51 -10.97 6.87
C ARG A 9 -19.77 -11.72 8.19
N LYS A 10 -19.72 -10.98 9.31
CA LYS A 10 -19.85 -11.48 10.69
C LYS A 10 -21.27 -11.97 11.08
N ASP A 11 -22.26 -11.77 10.22
CA ASP A 11 -23.68 -12.09 10.48
C ASP A 11 -24.07 -13.54 10.13
N GLY A 12 -23.13 -14.34 9.61
CA GLY A 12 -23.39 -15.73 9.19
C GLY A 12 -24.33 -15.84 7.97
N LYS A 13 -24.66 -14.72 7.31
CA LYS A 13 -25.56 -14.64 6.16
C LYS A 13 -24.89 -14.13 4.88
N SER A 14 -23.55 -14.02 4.85
CA SER A 14 -22.85 -13.59 3.64
C SER A 14 -23.06 -14.59 2.51
N SER A 15 -24.02 -14.32 1.64
CA SER A 15 -24.14 -14.97 0.35
C SER A 15 -23.03 -14.47 -0.55
N PHE A 16 -22.52 -15.38 -1.35
CA PHE A 16 -21.66 -15.12 -2.49
C PHE A 16 -22.24 -14.06 -3.45
N GLU A 17 -23.52 -13.67 -3.33
CA GLU A 17 -24.14 -12.54 -4.04
C GLU A 17 -23.41 -11.23 -3.83
N ASP A 18 -22.85 -10.98 -2.64
CA ASP A 18 -22.13 -9.72 -2.42
C ASP A 18 -20.69 -9.77 -2.93
N LEU A 19 -20.06 -10.95 -3.03
CA LEU A 19 -18.74 -11.09 -3.65
C LEU A 19 -18.85 -10.99 -5.19
N VAL A 20 -19.90 -11.61 -5.74
CA VAL A 20 -20.31 -11.45 -7.14
C VAL A 20 -20.71 -9.99 -7.38
N SER A 21 -21.47 -9.33 -6.51
CA SER A 21 -21.83 -7.92 -6.68
C SER A 21 -20.62 -6.99 -6.58
N TYR A 22 -19.65 -7.26 -5.70
CA TYR A 22 -18.45 -6.42 -5.56
C TYR A 22 -17.46 -6.53 -6.73
N VAL A 23 -17.42 -7.67 -7.44
CA VAL A 23 -16.48 -7.93 -8.55
C VAL A 23 -17.14 -7.80 -9.93
N SER A 24 -18.46 -7.97 -10.03
CA SER A 24 -19.26 -7.53 -11.19
C SER A 24 -19.27 -6.00 -11.36
N VAL A 25 -18.78 -5.27 -10.35
CA VAL A 25 -18.66 -3.81 -10.33
C VAL A 25 -17.36 -3.31 -10.99
N ARG A 26 -16.58 -4.16 -11.67
CA ARG A 26 -15.60 -3.68 -12.65
C ARG A 26 -15.93 -4.13 -14.06
N ASP A 27 -16.31 -3.10 -14.81
CA ASP A 27 -16.69 -2.96 -16.21
C ASP A 27 -17.78 -3.94 -16.67
N ASP A 28 -19.06 -3.67 -16.29
CA ASP A 28 -20.15 -3.46 -17.27
C ASP A 28 -21.61 -3.52 -16.76
N ILE A 29 -21.90 -3.57 -15.45
CA ILE A 29 -23.30 -3.61 -14.96
C ILE A 29 -23.69 -2.39 -14.09
N PRO A 30 -24.78 -1.65 -14.40
CA PRO A 30 -25.32 -0.56 -13.59
C PRO A 30 -25.87 -0.96 -12.20
N GLU A 31 -25.66 -0.11 -11.20
CA GLU A 31 -26.13 -0.24 -9.80
C GLU A 31 -27.67 -0.28 -9.64
N SER A 32 -28.42 0.21 -10.63
CA SER A 32 -29.89 0.15 -10.70
C SER A 32 -30.40 -1.28 -10.94
N ASP A 33 -29.75 -2.02 -11.84
CA ASP A 33 -30.10 -3.41 -12.18
C ASP A 33 -29.78 -4.34 -11.00
N LEU A 34 -28.79 -3.96 -10.18
CA LEU A 34 -28.47 -4.60 -8.90
C LEU A 34 -29.57 -4.37 -7.85
N GLN A 35 -30.10 -3.16 -7.72
CA GLN A 35 -31.21 -2.89 -6.79
C GLN A 35 -32.51 -3.54 -7.25
N GLU A 36 -32.75 -3.64 -8.56
CA GLU A 36 -33.91 -4.30 -9.14
C GLU A 36 -33.82 -5.84 -9.03
N ALA A 37 -32.62 -6.41 -9.18
CA ALA A 37 -32.34 -7.82 -8.90
C ALA A 37 -32.47 -8.15 -7.41
N VAL A 38 -32.04 -7.25 -6.51
CA VAL A 38 -32.21 -7.38 -5.05
C VAL A 38 -33.69 -7.24 -4.64
N LYS A 39 -34.47 -6.39 -5.32
CA LYS A 39 -35.93 -6.32 -5.16
C LYS A 39 -36.62 -7.61 -5.64
N LYS A 40 -36.29 -8.09 -6.85
CA LYS A 40 -36.78 -9.38 -7.37
C LYS A 40 -36.40 -10.58 -6.51
N ALA A 41 -35.22 -10.55 -5.88
CA ALA A 41 -34.79 -11.58 -4.94
C ALA A 41 -35.51 -11.52 -3.58
N LYS A 42 -35.99 -10.34 -3.17
CA LYS A 42 -36.87 -10.18 -2.00
C LYS A 42 -38.32 -10.60 -2.27
N ASP A 43 -38.77 -10.49 -3.52
CA ASP A 43 -40.15 -10.77 -3.93
C ASP A 43 -40.42 -12.25 -4.30
N SER A 44 -39.41 -13.13 -4.26
CA SER A 44 -39.59 -14.58 -4.35
C SER A 44 -39.33 -15.25 -3.01
N PRO A 45 -40.36 -15.74 -2.30
CA PRO A 45 -40.18 -16.31 -0.96
C PRO A 45 -39.47 -17.67 -0.92
N GLU A 46 -38.97 -18.23 -2.04
CA GLU A 46 -38.51 -19.63 -2.03
C GLU A 46 -37.46 -20.02 -3.11
N THR A 47 -36.63 -19.11 -3.61
CA THR A 47 -35.47 -19.52 -4.44
C THR A 47 -34.29 -19.92 -3.53
N SER A 48 -34.39 -21.17 -3.07
CA SER A 48 -33.55 -21.90 -2.12
C SER A 48 -32.03 -21.67 -2.21
N HIS A 49 -31.36 -21.82 -1.06
CA HIS A 49 -29.92 -21.92 -0.77
C HIS A 49 -29.10 -22.94 -1.63
N ARG A 50 -29.68 -23.46 -2.72
CA ARG A 50 -29.22 -24.56 -3.59
C ARG A 50 -28.21 -24.18 -4.69
N ASN A 51 -27.92 -22.90 -4.94
CA ASN A 51 -27.07 -22.45 -6.06
C ASN A 51 -25.72 -21.83 -5.64
N ARG A 52 -25.13 -22.25 -4.52
CA ARG A 52 -23.89 -21.62 -4.01
C ARG A 52 -22.65 -22.03 -4.80
N PHE A 53 -22.48 -23.32 -5.11
CA PHE A 53 -21.38 -23.76 -5.97
C PHE A 53 -21.58 -23.32 -7.42
N HIS A 54 -22.82 -23.33 -7.93
CA HIS A 54 -23.13 -22.87 -9.30
C HIS A 54 -22.66 -21.43 -9.55
N ARG A 55 -23.02 -20.49 -8.67
CA ARG A 55 -22.57 -19.09 -8.78
C ARG A 55 -21.05 -18.95 -8.67
N LEU A 56 -20.40 -19.78 -7.85
CA LEU A 56 -18.95 -19.76 -7.64
C LEU A 56 -18.19 -20.33 -8.84
N VAL A 57 -18.68 -21.42 -9.42
CA VAL A 57 -18.12 -22.01 -10.64
C VAL A 57 -18.31 -21.04 -11.81
N ASP A 58 -19.51 -20.48 -12.01
CA ASP A 58 -19.78 -19.46 -13.04
C ASP A 58 -18.87 -18.23 -12.91
N TYR A 59 -18.66 -17.77 -11.67
CA TYR A 59 -17.76 -16.66 -11.37
C TYR A 59 -16.30 -17.01 -11.66
N ALA A 60 -15.86 -18.21 -11.26
CA ALA A 60 -14.52 -18.70 -11.53
C ALA A 60 -14.27 -18.85 -13.05
N THR A 61 -15.29 -19.18 -13.85
CA THR A 61 -15.12 -19.47 -15.28
C THR A 61 -15.41 -18.30 -16.22
N ARG A 62 -16.08 -17.24 -15.76
CA ARG A 62 -16.38 -15.96 -16.48
C ARG A 62 -16.53 -16.11 -18.01
N LEU A 63 -17.73 -16.49 -18.45
CA LEU A 63 -18.14 -16.70 -19.86
C LEU A 63 -17.56 -15.66 -20.84
N ARG A 64 -16.52 -16.05 -21.60
CA ARG A 64 -16.10 -15.36 -22.83
C ARG A 64 -16.89 -15.89 -24.02
N ASN A 65 -17.21 -14.98 -24.95
CA ASN A 65 -17.75 -15.33 -26.25
C ASN A 65 -16.71 -16.14 -27.03
N GLU A 66 -16.92 -17.46 -27.14
CA GLU A 66 -16.72 -18.30 -28.35
C GLU A 66 -16.81 -19.80 -27.99
N ASN A 67 -17.35 -20.59 -28.93
CA ASN A 67 -17.83 -21.96 -28.74
C ASN A 67 -16.70 -23.01 -28.70
N PHE A 68 -16.03 -23.27 -27.56
CA PHE A 68 -15.31 -24.54 -27.37
C PHE A 68 -14.92 -24.82 -25.92
N VAL A 69 -15.25 -26.01 -25.41
CA VAL A 69 -14.59 -26.64 -24.25
C VAL A 69 -13.61 -27.66 -24.81
N SER A 70 -12.34 -27.58 -24.40
CA SER A 70 -11.31 -28.55 -24.81
C SER A 70 -10.60 -29.11 -23.60
N LEU A 71 -10.57 -30.43 -23.50
CA LEU A 71 -9.66 -31.14 -22.61
C LEU A 71 -8.24 -30.91 -23.13
N VAL A 72 -7.37 -30.33 -22.29
CA VAL A 72 -5.97 -30.08 -22.62
C VAL A 72 -5.13 -31.29 -22.22
N ASP A 73 -5.29 -31.76 -20.98
CA ASP A 73 -4.54 -32.90 -20.45
C ASP A 73 -5.24 -33.52 -19.22
N VAL A 74 -4.87 -34.74 -18.86
CA VAL A 74 -5.30 -35.42 -17.62
C VAL A 74 -4.09 -35.71 -16.75
N MET A 75 -4.05 -35.11 -15.57
CA MET A 75 -2.94 -35.23 -14.62
C MET A 75 -2.86 -36.63 -14.02
N ALA A 76 -1.68 -37.00 -13.50
CA ALA A 76 -1.41 -38.33 -12.94
C ALA A 76 -2.33 -38.75 -11.77
N ASP A 77 -2.97 -37.79 -11.09
CA ASP A 77 -3.91 -38.06 -10.00
C ASP A 77 -5.39 -38.07 -10.45
N GLY A 78 -5.65 -38.03 -11.75
CA GLY A 78 -6.99 -38.01 -12.34
C GLY A 78 -7.64 -36.63 -12.39
N CYS A 79 -6.93 -35.56 -12.01
CA CYS A 79 -7.40 -34.19 -12.23
C CYS A 79 -7.38 -33.85 -13.72
N GLU A 80 -8.45 -33.25 -14.22
CA GLU A 80 -8.52 -32.77 -15.60
C GLU A 80 -8.03 -31.32 -15.68
N TRP A 81 -7.20 -31.05 -16.70
CA TRP A 81 -6.86 -29.72 -17.14
C TRP A 81 -7.66 -29.42 -18.41
N VAL A 82 -8.60 -28.49 -18.28
CA VAL A 82 -9.49 -28.10 -19.37
C VAL A 82 -9.34 -26.61 -19.69
N ASN A 83 -9.47 -26.27 -20.96
CA ASN A 83 -9.70 -24.91 -21.40
C ASN A 83 -11.20 -24.72 -21.58
N PHE A 84 -11.79 -23.95 -20.66
CA PHE A 84 -13.21 -23.71 -20.58
C PHE A 84 -13.49 -22.25 -20.98
N TYR A 85 -14.01 -22.04 -22.19
CA TYR A 85 -14.28 -20.70 -22.76
C TYR A 85 -13.08 -19.74 -22.71
N GLY A 86 -11.87 -20.24 -23.00
CA GLY A 86 -10.64 -19.43 -22.99
C GLY A 86 -10.03 -19.25 -21.59
N VAL A 87 -10.59 -19.87 -20.56
CA VAL A 87 -10.07 -19.85 -19.19
C VAL A 87 -9.47 -21.22 -18.86
N THR A 88 -8.22 -21.23 -18.41
CA THR A 88 -7.57 -22.46 -17.95
C THR A 88 -8.17 -22.89 -16.61
N CYS A 89 -8.71 -24.09 -16.54
CA CYS A 89 -9.33 -24.65 -15.34
C CYS A 89 -8.70 -26.00 -14.97
N PHE A 90 -8.59 -26.26 -13.66
CA PHE A 90 -8.23 -27.56 -13.11
C PHE A 90 -9.33 -28.03 -12.15
N HIS A 91 -9.83 -29.25 -12.34
CA HIS A 91 -10.86 -29.85 -11.48
C HIS A 91 -10.72 -31.36 -11.36
N ASN A 92 -11.30 -31.91 -10.30
CA ASN A 92 -11.46 -33.36 -10.09
C ASN A 92 -12.93 -33.80 -10.01
N CYS A 93 -13.84 -32.97 -10.54
CA CYS A 93 -15.25 -33.28 -10.74
C CYS A 93 -15.48 -33.90 -12.13
N GLY A 94 -16.67 -34.46 -12.39
CA GLY A 94 -17.00 -35.11 -13.66
C GLY A 94 -16.88 -34.21 -14.90
N SER A 95 -17.25 -32.94 -14.77
CA SER A 95 -16.93 -31.87 -15.72
C SER A 95 -16.97 -30.51 -15.01
N VAL A 96 -16.52 -29.43 -15.64
CA VAL A 96 -16.66 -28.07 -15.08
C VAL A 96 -18.14 -27.66 -14.98
N GLU A 97 -18.94 -28.03 -15.99
CA GLU A 97 -20.37 -27.73 -16.06
C GLU A 97 -21.18 -28.45 -14.98
N SER A 98 -20.86 -29.71 -14.69
CA SER A 98 -21.56 -30.50 -13.66
C SER A 98 -20.97 -30.32 -12.26
N ALA A 99 -19.76 -29.76 -12.13
CA ALA A 99 -19.04 -29.65 -10.87
C ALA A 99 -19.87 -28.99 -9.76
N ALA A 100 -20.62 -27.94 -10.09
CA ALA A 100 -21.46 -27.26 -9.12
C ALA A 100 -22.53 -28.18 -8.52
N GLU A 101 -23.24 -28.90 -9.37
CA GLU A 101 -24.30 -29.83 -8.96
C GLU A 101 -23.71 -31.01 -8.17
N GLU A 102 -22.59 -31.57 -8.63
CA GLU A 102 -21.89 -32.68 -7.94
C GLU A 102 -21.40 -32.29 -6.54
N MET A 103 -20.86 -31.08 -6.40
CA MET A 103 -20.36 -30.54 -5.14
C MET A 103 -21.51 -30.22 -4.18
N ASP A 104 -22.63 -29.67 -4.69
CA ASP A 104 -23.84 -29.42 -3.89
C ASP A 104 -24.46 -30.75 -3.41
N MET A 105 -24.55 -31.77 -4.27
CA MET A 105 -25.04 -33.10 -3.88
C MET A 105 -24.19 -33.70 -2.76
N THR A 106 -22.87 -33.66 -2.89
CA THR A 106 -21.95 -34.14 -1.85
C THR A 106 -22.08 -33.35 -0.55
N ALA A 107 -22.33 -32.04 -0.64
CA ALA A 107 -22.53 -31.19 0.53
C ALA A 107 -23.83 -31.51 1.28
N LEU A 108 -24.89 -31.94 0.58
CA LEU A 108 -26.16 -32.38 1.19
C LEU A 108 -26.02 -33.68 1.99
N GLU A 109 -25.08 -34.55 1.63
CA GLU A 109 -24.81 -35.83 2.31
C GLU A 109 -23.93 -35.69 3.58
N ALA A 110 -23.67 -34.45 4.04
CA ALA A 110 -22.81 -34.19 5.18
C ALA A 110 -23.35 -34.82 6.48
N ARG A 111 -22.57 -35.71 7.11
CA ARG A 111 -22.99 -36.50 8.28
C ARG A 111 -22.91 -35.76 9.61
N PHE A 112 -21.98 -34.80 9.74
CA PHE A 112 -21.66 -34.14 11.02
C PHE A 112 -21.42 -32.62 10.88
N GLY A 113 -22.21 -31.95 10.05
CA GLY A 113 -22.24 -30.49 10.06
C GLY A 113 -23.02 -29.98 11.28
N LYS A 114 -22.43 -29.11 12.12
CA LYS A 114 -23.27 -28.20 12.93
C LYS A 114 -24.18 -27.47 11.93
N SER A 115 -25.46 -27.28 12.25
CA SER A 115 -26.51 -26.72 11.36
C SER A 115 -26.20 -25.38 10.67
N ASN A 116 -25.05 -24.77 10.96
CA ASN A 116 -24.57 -23.51 10.39
C ASN A 116 -23.16 -23.61 9.76
N SER A 117 -22.69 -24.81 9.41
CA SER A 117 -21.34 -25.01 8.85
C SER A 117 -21.35 -24.92 7.32
N ASP A 118 -20.73 -23.88 6.76
CA ASP A 118 -20.69 -23.62 5.32
C ASP A 118 -19.79 -24.64 4.58
N PRO A 119 -20.31 -25.47 3.66
CA PRO A 119 -19.52 -26.47 2.93
C PRO A 119 -18.60 -25.84 1.88
N VAL A 120 -18.83 -24.59 1.47
CA VAL A 120 -18.03 -23.91 0.45
C VAL A 120 -16.81 -23.25 1.08
N PHE A 121 -15.62 -23.53 0.53
CA PHE A 121 -14.42 -22.75 0.82
C PHE A 121 -13.82 -22.19 -0.47
N HIS A 122 -13.50 -20.90 -0.44
CA HIS A 122 -12.92 -20.17 -1.56
C HIS A 122 -11.69 -19.41 -1.09
N TYR A 123 -10.63 -19.49 -1.88
CA TYR A 123 -9.41 -18.70 -1.70
C TYR A 123 -8.76 -18.42 -3.05
N ILE A 124 -7.90 -17.42 -3.08
CA ILE A 124 -7.21 -16.96 -4.28
C ILE A 124 -5.71 -17.12 -4.07
N LEU A 125 -5.02 -17.67 -5.07
CA LEU A 125 -3.55 -17.59 -5.17
C LEU A 125 -3.20 -16.53 -6.19
N SER A 126 -2.29 -15.61 -5.85
CA SER A 126 -1.85 -14.53 -6.73
C SER A 126 -0.34 -14.52 -6.83
N TRP A 127 0.17 -14.27 -8.02
CA TRP A 127 1.59 -14.07 -8.31
C TRP A 127 1.90 -12.58 -8.49
N GLN A 128 3.19 -12.22 -8.47
CA GLN A 128 3.57 -10.83 -8.75
C GLN A 128 3.25 -10.47 -10.20
N SER A 129 3.02 -9.17 -10.47
CA SER A 129 2.60 -8.70 -11.80
C SER A 129 3.57 -9.06 -12.93
N HIS A 130 4.87 -9.18 -12.64
CA HIS A 130 5.89 -9.57 -13.61
C HIS A 130 6.01 -11.08 -13.81
N GLU A 131 5.40 -11.91 -12.97
CA GLU A 131 5.52 -13.37 -13.04
C GLU A 131 4.43 -13.99 -13.92
N SER A 132 4.81 -14.98 -14.71
CA SER A 132 3.88 -15.79 -15.51
C SER A 132 4.14 -17.28 -15.23
N PRO A 133 3.63 -17.82 -14.11
CA PRO A 133 3.81 -19.23 -13.77
C PRO A 133 3.20 -20.14 -14.84
N ARG A 134 3.90 -21.21 -15.19
CA ARG A 134 3.43 -22.21 -16.16
C ARG A 134 2.20 -22.95 -15.62
N PRO A 135 1.31 -23.48 -16.48
CA PRO A 135 0.15 -24.25 -16.03
C PRO A 135 0.49 -25.37 -15.03
N GLU A 136 1.61 -26.06 -15.20
CA GLU A 136 2.07 -27.13 -14.32
C GLU A 136 2.46 -26.61 -12.93
N GLN A 137 3.09 -25.43 -12.88
CA GLN A 137 3.45 -24.76 -11.63
C GLN A 137 2.19 -24.23 -10.91
N ILE A 138 1.22 -23.74 -11.67
CA ILE A 138 -0.09 -23.33 -11.14
C ILE A 138 -0.81 -24.54 -10.53
N TYR A 139 -0.86 -25.65 -11.27
CA TYR A 139 -1.48 -26.88 -10.81
C TYR A 139 -0.81 -27.44 -9.55
N ASP A 140 0.53 -27.53 -9.49
CA ASP A 140 1.24 -27.92 -8.26
C ASP A 140 0.95 -26.96 -7.10
N SER A 141 0.83 -25.67 -7.37
CA SER A 141 0.48 -24.67 -6.35
C SER A 141 -0.93 -24.89 -5.78
N VAL A 142 -1.91 -25.19 -6.62
CA VAL A 142 -3.28 -25.54 -6.20
C VAL A 142 -3.26 -26.83 -5.38
N ARG A 143 -2.59 -27.89 -5.84
CA ARG A 143 -2.51 -29.17 -5.13
C ARG A 143 -1.77 -29.07 -3.81
N HIS A 144 -0.65 -28.36 -3.76
CA HIS A 144 0.15 -28.17 -2.54
C HIS A 144 -0.64 -27.39 -1.48
N THR A 145 -1.38 -26.36 -1.89
CA THR A 145 -2.23 -25.58 -0.95
C THR A 145 -3.44 -26.38 -0.46
N LEU A 146 -4.12 -27.15 -1.32
CA LEU A 146 -5.18 -28.07 -0.90
C LEU A 146 -4.65 -29.13 0.08
N LYS A 147 -3.47 -29.70 -0.18
CA LYS A 147 -2.81 -30.65 0.73
C LYS A 147 -2.48 -30.02 2.07
N ALA A 148 -1.95 -28.80 2.10
CA ALA A 148 -1.63 -28.08 3.34
C ALA A 148 -2.88 -27.79 4.20
N LEU A 149 -4.05 -27.66 3.57
CA LEU A 149 -5.34 -27.50 4.23
C LEU A 149 -5.99 -28.84 4.63
N GLY A 150 -5.42 -29.99 4.25
CA GLY A 150 -6.02 -31.30 4.47
C GLY A 150 -7.22 -31.58 3.54
N LEU A 151 -7.26 -30.93 2.38
CA LEU A 151 -8.34 -31.02 1.39
C LEU A 151 -7.92 -31.77 0.11
N SER A 152 -6.86 -32.59 0.16
CA SER A 152 -6.30 -33.26 -1.02
C SER A 152 -7.24 -34.21 -1.74
N SER A 153 -8.21 -34.80 -1.01
CA SER A 153 -9.20 -35.76 -1.50
C SER A 153 -10.62 -35.17 -1.62
N HIS A 154 -10.73 -33.85 -1.59
CA HIS A 154 -12.00 -33.13 -1.70
C HIS A 154 -12.27 -32.70 -3.14
N GLN A 155 -13.55 -32.52 -3.49
CA GLN A 155 -13.93 -31.95 -4.79
C GLN A 155 -13.52 -30.48 -4.86
N TYR A 156 -12.94 -30.07 -5.98
CA TYR A 156 -12.60 -28.68 -6.23
C TYR A 156 -12.68 -28.31 -7.71
N VAL A 157 -12.83 -27.01 -7.95
CA VAL A 157 -12.65 -26.35 -9.24
C VAL A 157 -11.70 -25.19 -9.02
N SER A 158 -10.74 -25.03 -9.92
CA SER A 158 -9.87 -23.86 -9.96
C SER A 158 -9.84 -23.24 -11.34
N ALA A 159 -9.76 -21.92 -11.40
CA ALA A 159 -9.77 -21.17 -12.65
C ALA A 159 -8.72 -20.07 -12.63
N VAL A 160 -7.93 -20.01 -13.70
CA VAL A 160 -6.81 -19.08 -13.87
C VAL A 160 -7.28 -17.82 -14.57
N HIS A 161 -7.10 -16.67 -13.92
CA HIS A 161 -7.47 -15.35 -14.42
C HIS A 161 -6.23 -14.53 -14.74
N THR A 162 -6.25 -13.91 -15.92
CA THR A 162 -5.20 -13.05 -16.48
C THR A 162 -5.73 -11.67 -16.88
N ASP A 163 -6.99 -11.37 -16.53
CA ASP A 163 -7.74 -10.16 -16.85
C ASP A 163 -7.47 -8.98 -15.89
N THR A 164 -6.50 -9.14 -14.97
CA THR A 164 -6.06 -8.10 -14.04
C THR A 164 -4.54 -7.98 -14.05
N ASP A 165 -4.00 -6.99 -13.32
CA ASP A 165 -2.55 -6.72 -13.26
C ASP A 165 -1.73 -7.95 -12.83
N ASN A 166 -2.27 -8.79 -11.95
CA ASN A 166 -1.62 -10.00 -11.46
C ASN A 166 -2.32 -11.25 -12.00
N LEU A 167 -1.54 -12.22 -12.46
CA LEU A 167 -2.07 -13.57 -12.67
C LEU A 167 -2.52 -14.12 -11.32
N HIS A 168 -3.77 -14.57 -11.26
CA HIS A 168 -4.35 -15.12 -10.05
C HIS A 168 -5.27 -16.28 -10.37
N VAL A 169 -5.48 -17.14 -9.38
CA VAL A 169 -6.26 -18.36 -9.51
C VAL A 169 -7.30 -18.38 -8.42
N HIS A 170 -8.56 -18.52 -8.82
CA HIS A 170 -9.66 -18.77 -7.91
C HIS A 170 -9.73 -20.27 -7.64
N ILE A 171 -9.76 -20.68 -6.38
CA ILE A 171 -9.93 -22.07 -5.97
C ILE A 171 -11.20 -22.18 -5.15
N ALA A 172 -12.14 -22.97 -5.67
CA ALA A 172 -13.39 -23.36 -5.03
C ALA A 172 -13.27 -24.82 -4.59
N VAL A 173 -13.44 -25.11 -3.30
CA VAL A 173 -13.34 -26.46 -2.76
C VAL A 173 -14.51 -26.79 -1.85
N ASN A 174 -15.03 -28.01 -1.99
CA ASN A 174 -16.02 -28.56 -1.09
C ASN A 174 -15.34 -29.05 0.20
N ARG A 175 -15.67 -28.45 1.34
CA ARG A 175 -15.14 -28.87 2.65
C ARG A 175 -15.69 -30.22 3.10
N VAL A 176 -16.76 -30.71 2.50
CA VAL A 176 -17.32 -32.03 2.79
C VAL A 176 -16.52 -33.07 2.01
N HIS A 177 -16.02 -34.08 2.72
CA HIS A 177 -15.25 -35.14 2.11
C HIS A 177 -16.19 -36.12 1.36
N PRO A 178 -15.99 -36.37 0.05
CA PRO A 178 -16.96 -37.11 -0.77
C PRO A 178 -17.23 -38.55 -0.28
N LYS A 179 -16.20 -39.26 0.22
CA LYS A 179 -16.38 -40.64 0.73
C LYS A 179 -16.90 -40.75 2.16
N THR A 180 -16.57 -39.80 3.03
CA THR A 180 -16.79 -39.95 4.48
C THR A 180 -17.93 -39.07 4.99
N GLY A 181 -18.32 -38.04 4.23
CA GLY A 181 -19.36 -37.08 4.61
C GLY A 181 -18.97 -36.14 5.76
N TYR A 182 -17.73 -36.18 6.23
CA TYR A 182 -17.23 -35.26 7.27
C TYR A 182 -16.82 -33.93 6.68
N ILE A 183 -17.12 -32.84 7.39
CA ILE A 183 -16.70 -31.49 7.03
C ILE A 183 -15.32 -31.18 7.64
N ASN A 184 -14.39 -30.71 6.81
CA ASN A 184 -13.06 -30.30 7.26
C ASN A 184 -13.12 -28.96 8.03
N ASP A 185 -12.47 -28.91 9.20
CA ASP A 185 -12.30 -27.70 10.00
C ASP A 185 -11.04 -26.92 9.56
N LEU A 186 -11.26 -25.73 9.00
CA LEU A 186 -10.23 -24.89 8.39
C LEU A 186 -9.53 -23.98 9.40
N SER A 187 -9.23 -24.53 10.58
CA SER A 187 -8.46 -23.85 11.62
C SER A 187 -7.09 -23.42 11.10
N PHE A 188 -6.72 -22.17 11.39
CA PHE A 188 -5.46 -21.54 10.98
C PHE A 188 -5.21 -21.57 9.46
N SER A 189 -6.25 -21.60 8.63
CA SER A 189 -6.14 -21.64 7.16
C SER A 189 -5.26 -20.53 6.58
N LYS A 190 -5.39 -19.29 7.06
CA LYS A 190 -4.50 -18.16 6.67
C LYS A 190 -3.02 -18.46 6.95
N GLU A 191 -2.70 -19.08 8.09
CA GLU A 191 -1.32 -19.43 8.46
C GLU A 191 -0.79 -20.60 7.63
N LYS A 192 -1.62 -21.65 7.42
CA LYS A 192 -1.27 -22.81 6.60
C LYS A 192 -1.00 -22.42 5.15
N LEU A 193 -1.86 -21.59 4.57
CA LEU A 193 -1.69 -21.06 3.21
C LEU A 193 -0.46 -20.18 3.09
N SER A 194 -0.23 -19.26 4.04
CA SER A 194 0.97 -18.41 4.01
C SER A 194 2.26 -19.22 4.08
N ARG A 195 2.31 -20.30 4.86
CA ARG A 195 3.45 -21.23 4.88
C ARG A 195 3.60 -21.97 3.56
N ALA A 196 2.51 -22.49 3.01
CA ALA A 196 2.51 -23.18 1.72
C ALA A 196 3.02 -22.29 0.58
N CYS A 197 2.67 -21.00 0.57
CA CYS A 197 3.22 -20.04 -0.40
C CYS A 197 4.74 -19.89 -0.29
N ARG A 198 5.30 -19.84 0.93
CA ARG A 198 6.77 -19.82 1.12
C ARG A 198 7.43 -21.10 0.63
N GLU A 199 6.83 -22.26 0.88
CA GLU A 199 7.33 -23.54 0.37
C GLU A 199 7.31 -23.59 -1.17
N LEU A 200 6.26 -23.07 -1.80
CA LEU A 200 6.13 -22.97 -3.26
C LEU A 200 7.10 -21.96 -3.87
N GLU A 201 7.38 -20.84 -3.20
CA GLU A 201 8.40 -19.89 -3.63
C GLU A 201 9.79 -20.51 -3.72
N LEU A 202 10.16 -21.34 -2.74
CA LEU A 202 11.43 -22.08 -2.78
C LEU A 202 11.44 -23.17 -3.84
N ARG A 203 10.29 -23.82 -4.07
CA ARG A 203 10.17 -24.93 -5.02
C ARG A 203 10.21 -24.48 -6.49
N HIS A 204 9.42 -23.46 -6.84
CA HIS A 204 9.23 -22.99 -8.22
C HIS A 204 10.00 -21.73 -8.57
N GLY A 205 10.75 -21.21 -7.61
CA GLY A 205 11.44 -19.94 -7.77
C GLY A 205 10.45 -18.80 -8.07
N PHE A 206 9.42 -18.66 -7.23
CA PHE A 206 8.57 -17.46 -7.23
C PHE A 206 9.20 -16.38 -6.34
N SER A 207 8.97 -15.11 -6.68
CA SER A 207 9.38 -13.96 -5.88
C SER A 207 8.67 -13.95 -4.53
N PRO A 208 9.42 -13.80 -3.41
CA PRO A 208 8.85 -13.70 -2.08
C PRO A 208 7.86 -12.55 -1.95
N ASP A 209 6.69 -12.84 -1.37
CA ASP A 209 5.65 -11.83 -1.11
C ASP A 209 5.37 -11.67 0.40
N ASN A 210 4.46 -10.79 0.77
CA ASN A 210 4.02 -10.58 2.13
C ASN A 210 3.28 -11.82 2.67
N GLY A 211 3.46 -12.11 3.96
CA GLY A 211 2.82 -13.24 4.65
C GLY A 211 3.18 -13.30 6.14
N CYS A 212 2.45 -14.12 6.91
CA CYS A 212 2.78 -14.36 8.31
C CYS A 212 3.97 -15.33 8.49
N TRP A 213 4.37 -16.01 7.41
CA TRP A 213 5.61 -16.78 7.29
C TRP A 213 6.57 -16.11 6.31
N VAL A 214 7.85 -16.13 6.64
CA VAL A 214 8.94 -15.49 5.88
C VAL A 214 10.14 -16.42 5.75
N HIS A 215 10.96 -16.18 4.72
CA HIS A 215 12.24 -16.87 4.54
C HIS A 215 13.26 -16.38 5.58
N ALA A 216 14.03 -17.31 6.11
CA ALA A 216 15.15 -17.12 7.03
C ALA A 216 16.42 -17.77 6.46
N PRO A 217 17.62 -17.36 6.92
CA PRO A 217 18.89 -17.84 6.37
C PRO A 217 18.95 -19.38 6.27
N GLY A 218 19.50 -19.89 5.16
CA GLY A 218 19.55 -21.33 4.88
C GLY A 218 18.23 -21.93 4.38
N ASN A 219 17.41 -21.16 3.67
CA ASN A 219 16.11 -21.57 3.09
C ASN A 219 15.10 -22.08 4.15
N ARG A 220 15.18 -21.54 5.38
CA ARG A 220 14.27 -21.87 6.47
C ARG A 220 12.99 -21.03 6.35
N ILE A 221 11.84 -21.57 6.75
CA ILE A 221 10.56 -20.85 6.75
C ILE A 221 10.12 -20.64 8.20
N VAL A 222 10.07 -19.38 8.64
CA VAL A 222 9.78 -19.01 10.04
C VAL A 222 8.58 -18.08 10.16
N ARG A 223 7.86 -18.18 11.29
CA ARG A 223 6.70 -17.32 11.56
C ARG A 223 7.19 -15.92 11.93
N ARG A 224 6.79 -14.93 11.12
CA ARG A 224 7.15 -13.52 11.24
C ARG A 224 6.96 -12.97 12.66
N THR A 225 5.81 -13.27 13.28
CA THR A 225 5.46 -12.77 14.61
C THR A 225 6.27 -13.35 15.77
N SER A 226 6.87 -14.53 15.66
CA SER A 226 7.71 -15.08 16.76
C SER A 226 9.08 -14.45 16.70
N ALA A 227 9.64 -14.39 15.50
CA ALA A 227 10.94 -13.81 15.24
C ALA A 227 10.95 -12.29 15.50
N GLU A 228 9.97 -11.53 15.00
CA GLU A 228 9.87 -10.08 15.28
C GLU A 228 9.61 -9.77 16.76
N ARG A 229 8.87 -10.63 17.49
CA ARG A 229 8.61 -10.42 18.92
C ARG A 229 9.85 -10.69 19.77
N ASP A 230 10.60 -11.74 19.52
CA ASP A 230 11.83 -12.02 20.28
C ASP A 230 12.96 -11.02 19.94
N ARG A 231 12.96 -10.46 18.72
CA ARG A 231 13.93 -9.45 18.22
C ARG A 231 13.75 -8.03 18.75
N LEU A 232 12.60 -7.72 19.38
CA LEU A 232 12.21 -6.38 19.85
C LEU A 232 12.28 -6.23 21.37
N ASN A 233 12.92 -7.17 22.07
CA ASN A 233 12.96 -7.17 23.52
C ASN A 233 14.12 -6.30 24.04
N ALA A 234 13.83 -5.08 24.47
CA ALA A 234 14.80 -4.17 25.09
C ALA A 234 15.42 -4.75 26.36
N TRP A 235 14.75 -5.68 27.05
CA TRP A 235 15.26 -6.37 28.25
C TRP A 235 16.34 -7.41 27.97
N ARG A 236 16.60 -7.76 26.70
CA ARG A 236 17.70 -8.68 26.30
C ARG A 236 18.98 -7.94 25.93
N ARG A 237 18.94 -6.61 25.80
CA ARG A 237 20.07 -5.80 25.34
C ARG A 237 21.13 -5.70 26.45
N GLY A 238 22.31 -6.26 26.21
CA GLY A 238 23.43 -6.26 27.17
C GLY A 238 23.34 -7.30 28.29
N LYS A 239 22.38 -8.23 28.24
CA LYS A 239 22.30 -9.35 29.20
C LYS A 239 23.06 -10.56 28.67
N LYS A 240 23.79 -11.22 29.56
CA LYS A 240 24.40 -12.54 29.33
C LYS A 240 23.32 -13.57 28.97
N GLN A 241 23.48 -14.27 27.84
CA GLN A 241 22.53 -15.30 27.40
C GLN A 241 22.43 -16.40 28.48
N THR A 242 21.23 -16.85 28.85
CA THR A 242 21.07 -17.99 29.79
C THR A 242 21.14 -19.33 29.06
N LEU A 243 21.53 -20.42 29.76
CA LEU A 243 21.60 -21.77 29.17
C LEU A 243 20.26 -22.20 28.55
N LYS A 244 19.14 -21.86 29.20
CA LYS A 244 17.79 -22.13 28.69
C LYS A 244 17.50 -21.41 27.36
N GLU A 245 17.95 -20.17 27.22
CA GLU A 245 17.80 -19.40 25.98
C GLU A 245 18.70 -19.95 24.89
N TYR A 246 19.95 -20.28 25.22
CA TYR A 246 20.86 -20.96 24.29
C TYR A 246 20.25 -22.25 23.73
N ILE A 247 19.74 -23.13 24.60
CA ILE A 247 19.07 -24.38 24.20
C ILE A 247 17.82 -24.12 23.34
N ALA A 248 17.05 -23.07 23.65
CA ALA A 248 15.86 -22.70 22.89
C ALA A 248 16.23 -22.27 21.45
N ASP A 249 17.25 -21.42 21.34
CA ASP A 249 17.66 -20.76 20.09
C ASP A 249 18.46 -21.69 19.16
N THR A 250 19.21 -22.64 19.71
CA THR A 250 20.01 -23.61 18.94
C THR A 250 19.27 -24.94 18.77
N ALA A 251 19.27 -25.77 19.82
CA ALA A 251 18.83 -27.16 19.76
C ALA A 251 17.32 -27.29 19.51
N ILE A 252 16.48 -26.59 20.26
CA ILE A 252 15.01 -26.74 20.16
C ILE A 252 14.48 -26.12 18.87
N ALA A 253 14.93 -24.91 18.51
CA ALA A 253 14.60 -24.31 17.22
C ALA A 253 15.00 -25.25 16.08
N GLY A 254 16.22 -25.81 16.14
CA GLY A 254 16.73 -26.76 15.18
C GLY A 254 15.94 -28.07 15.08
N LEU A 255 15.44 -28.58 16.21
CA LEU A 255 14.63 -29.80 16.29
C LEU A 255 13.19 -29.58 15.82
N ARG A 256 12.63 -28.38 16.02
CA ARG A 256 11.31 -28.00 15.47
C ARG A 256 11.34 -27.92 13.95
N GLU A 257 12.50 -27.59 13.37
CA GLU A 257 12.69 -27.48 11.92
C GLU A 257 12.96 -28.81 11.25
N LYS A 258 13.85 -29.61 11.83
CA LYS A 258 14.17 -30.95 11.35
C LYS A 258 13.92 -31.92 12.49
N PRO A 259 12.67 -32.41 12.65
CA PRO A 259 12.35 -33.35 13.70
C PRO A 259 13.14 -34.64 13.48
N VAL A 260 13.73 -35.13 14.55
CA VAL A 260 14.44 -36.41 14.57
C VAL A 260 13.47 -37.56 14.83
N SER A 261 13.86 -38.75 14.40
CA SER A 261 13.06 -39.99 14.47
C SER A 261 13.57 -41.01 15.49
N ASP A 262 14.74 -40.79 16.08
CA ASP A 262 15.40 -41.74 16.97
C ASP A 262 16.28 -41.02 18.02
N TRP A 263 16.59 -41.72 19.10
CA TRP A 263 17.37 -41.20 20.22
C TRP A 263 18.80 -40.79 19.81
N LEU A 264 19.46 -41.54 18.92
CA LEU A 264 20.84 -41.24 18.50
C LEU A 264 20.89 -39.95 17.68
N SER A 265 19.95 -39.74 16.77
CA SER A 265 19.82 -38.49 16.02
C SER A 265 19.50 -37.29 16.91
N LEU A 266 18.71 -37.48 17.97
CA LEU A 266 18.45 -36.46 18.98
C LEU A 266 19.74 -36.09 19.73
N HIS A 267 20.48 -37.10 20.20
CA HIS A 267 21.76 -36.91 20.91
C HIS A 267 22.81 -36.23 20.04
N ARG A 268 22.95 -36.65 18.76
CA ARG A 268 23.84 -35.99 17.79
C ARG A 268 23.45 -34.55 17.56
N ARG A 269 22.14 -34.24 17.52
CA ARG A 269 21.68 -32.87 17.32
C ARG A 269 22.03 -31.98 18.50
N LEU A 270 21.79 -32.45 19.73
CA LEU A 270 22.19 -31.74 20.95
C LEU A 270 23.72 -31.57 20.99
N ALA A 271 24.48 -32.62 20.65
CA ALA A 271 25.94 -32.59 20.66
C ALA A 271 26.53 -31.60 19.65
N LYS A 272 25.90 -31.40 18.48
CA LYS A 272 26.31 -30.35 17.52
C LYS A 272 26.29 -28.95 18.14
N ASP A 273 25.41 -28.72 19.10
CA ASP A 273 25.28 -27.45 19.82
C ASP A 273 26.02 -27.47 21.18
N GLY A 274 26.86 -28.50 21.44
CA GLY A 274 27.62 -28.61 22.69
C GLY A 274 26.80 -29.10 23.89
N LEU A 275 25.63 -29.66 23.67
CA LEU A 275 24.68 -30.07 24.70
C LEU A 275 24.52 -31.60 24.74
N TYR A 276 24.10 -32.15 25.88
CA TYR A 276 23.74 -33.56 25.99
C TYR A 276 22.51 -33.78 26.88
N LEU A 277 21.89 -34.94 26.77
CA LEU A 277 20.74 -35.32 27.56
C LEU A 277 21.17 -36.14 28.79
N ALA A 278 20.66 -35.78 29.97
CA ALA A 278 20.80 -36.55 31.19
C ALA A 278 19.42 -36.87 31.78
N VAL A 279 19.31 -37.95 32.55
CA VAL A 279 18.09 -38.28 33.29
C VAL A 279 18.35 -37.97 34.76
N HIS A 280 17.56 -37.08 35.34
CA HIS A 280 17.57 -36.76 36.77
C HIS A 280 16.14 -36.91 37.30
N ASP A 281 15.95 -37.70 38.35
CA ASP A 281 14.64 -37.96 38.99
C ASP A 281 13.50 -38.33 38.03
N GLY A 282 13.82 -39.06 36.96
CA GLY A 282 12.85 -39.49 35.95
C GLY A 282 12.48 -38.44 34.89
N GLU A 283 13.08 -37.24 34.94
CA GLU A 283 12.95 -36.21 33.92
C GLU A 283 14.20 -36.10 33.03
N PHE A 284 13.98 -35.76 31.75
CA PHE A 284 15.05 -35.50 30.80
C PHE A 284 15.55 -34.06 30.94
N MET A 285 16.82 -33.90 31.31
CA MET A 285 17.51 -32.62 31.48
C MET A 285 18.51 -32.43 30.33
N VAL A 286 18.53 -31.23 29.75
CA VAL A 286 19.55 -30.82 28.79
C VAL A 286 20.69 -30.14 29.54
N MET A 287 21.89 -30.68 29.38
CA MET A 287 23.10 -30.32 30.11
C MET A 287 24.14 -29.68 29.17
N ASP A 288 24.98 -28.83 29.72
CA ASP A 288 26.15 -28.25 29.04
C ASP A 288 27.30 -29.26 28.99
N GLY A 289 27.75 -29.62 27.79
CA GLY A 289 28.81 -30.60 27.56
C GLY A 289 30.20 -30.11 27.98
N TRP A 290 30.40 -28.79 28.05
CA TRP A 290 31.68 -28.16 28.35
C TRP A 290 31.84 -27.78 29.83
N GLU A 291 30.74 -27.49 30.52
CA GLU A 291 30.73 -27.22 31.97
C GLU A 291 29.72 -28.12 32.70
N ARG A 292 30.19 -29.28 33.16
CA ARG A 292 29.35 -30.34 33.77
C ARG A 292 28.78 -30.01 35.15
N SER A 293 29.33 -29.00 35.83
CA SER A 293 28.85 -28.51 37.13
C SER A 293 27.62 -27.61 37.01
N ARG A 294 27.28 -27.15 35.80
CA ARG A 294 26.17 -26.24 35.53
C ARG A 294 24.83 -26.97 35.61
N ALA A 295 23.84 -26.34 36.27
CA ALA A 295 22.51 -26.90 36.41
C ALA A 295 21.83 -27.06 35.02
N GLY A 296 21.28 -28.23 34.76
CA GLY A 296 20.58 -28.53 33.51
C GLY A 296 19.22 -27.86 33.40
N VAL A 297 18.66 -27.87 32.19
CA VAL A 297 17.32 -27.36 31.91
C VAL A 297 16.39 -28.51 31.54
N ALA A 298 15.24 -28.62 32.23
CA ALA A 298 14.25 -29.65 31.95
C ALA A 298 13.70 -29.51 30.52
N LEU A 299 13.81 -30.59 29.74
CA LEU A 299 13.42 -30.63 28.33
C LEU A 299 11.91 -30.38 28.14
N SER A 300 11.09 -30.77 29.13
CA SER A 300 9.64 -30.54 29.18
C SER A 300 9.26 -29.05 29.16
N THR A 301 10.14 -28.15 29.63
CA THR A 301 9.93 -26.70 29.66
C THR A 301 9.75 -26.08 28.26
N PHE A 302 10.24 -26.76 27.22
CA PHE A 302 10.18 -26.28 25.82
C PHE A 302 8.90 -26.70 25.07
N GLY A 303 7.96 -27.36 25.76
CA GLY A 303 6.61 -27.61 25.28
C GLY A 303 6.08 -29.01 25.61
N PRO A 304 4.75 -29.22 25.53
CA PRO A 304 4.11 -30.46 25.96
C PRO A 304 4.45 -31.67 25.08
N SER A 305 5.12 -31.49 23.94
CA SER A 305 5.64 -32.55 23.06
C SER A 305 6.98 -33.12 23.52
N TRP A 306 7.67 -32.45 24.44
CA TRP A 306 9.04 -32.75 24.87
C TRP A 306 9.09 -33.48 26.22
N ASN A 307 7.98 -34.09 26.62
CA ASN A 307 7.92 -34.89 27.86
C ASN A 307 8.48 -36.31 27.61
N GLY A 308 8.95 -36.96 28.67
CA GLY A 308 9.58 -38.27 28.54
C GLY A 308 8.64 -39.36 28.03
N GLN A 309 7.37 -39.33 28.43
CA GLN A 309 6.37 -40.33 28.02
C GLN A 309 6.06 -40.29 26.52
N LYS A 310 5.92 -39.10 25.93
CA LYS A 310 5.64 -38.91 24.50
C LYS A 310 6.89 -39.14 23.66
N LEU A 311 8.07 -38.79 24.17
CA LEU A 311 9.32 -39.13 23.50
C LEU A 311 9.54 -40.64 23.49
N ALA A 312 9.24 -41.34 24.59
CA ALA A 312 9.28 -42.80 24.64
C ALA A 312 8.24 -43.46 23.71
N GLN A 313 7.03 -42.92 23.61
CA GLN A 313 6.04 -43.39 22.63
C GLN A 313 6.49 -43.18 21.17
N LYS A 314 7.30 -42.15 20.91
CA LYS A 314 7.73 -41.79 19.55
C LYS A 314 9.02 -42.51 19.12
N PHE A 315 9.97 -42.67 20.03
CA PHE A 315 11.32 -43.19 19.76
C PHE A 315 11.61 -44.56 20.37
N GLY A 316 10.68 -45.12 21.15
CA GLY A 316 10.87 -46.35 21.92
C GLY A 316 11.58 -46.11 23.25
N GLU A 317 12.04 -47.19 23.89
CA GLU A 317 12.77 -47.13 25.16
C GLU A 317 13.98 -46.21 25.07
N TYR A 318 14.25 -45.48 26.17
CA TYR A 318 15.31 -44.49 26.21
C TYR A 318 16.69 -45.12 26.06
N LEU A 319 17.47 -44.62 25.08
CA LEU A 319 18.87 -44.99 24.91
C LEU A 319 19.78 -43.89 25.49
N PRO A 320 20.72 -44.23 26.39
CA PRO A 320 21.63 -43.26 26.97
C PRO A 320 22.56 -42.65 25.92
N VAL A 321 23.06 -41.44 26.20
CA VAL A 321 23.98 -40.71 25.32
C VAL A 321 25.29 -41.51 25.15
N PRO A 322 25.74 -41.79 23.91
CA PRO A 322 27.04 -42.42 23.67
C PRO A 322 28.20 -41.58 24.22
N GLN A 323 29.21 -42.22 24.80
CA GLN A 323 30.36 -41.52 25.41
C GLN A 323 31.20 -40.73 24.39
N ASP A 324 31.18 -41.15 23.13
CA ASP A 324 31.89 -40.56 22.00
C ASP A 324 31.02 -39.58 21.18
N ILE A 325 29.84 -39.19 21.68
CA ILE A 325 28.87 -38.40 20.90
C ILE A 325 29.45 -37.08 20.40
N PHE A 326 30.30 -36.41 21.20
CA PHE A 326 30.93 -35.13 20.84
C PHE A 326 32.07 -35.30 19.83
N SER A 327 32.72 -36.48 19.78
CA SER A 327 33.69 -36.80 18.71
C SER A 327 33.01 -37.22 17.40
N GLN A 328 31.74 -37.62 17.43
CA GLN A 328 30.97 -37.92 16.22
C GLN A 328 30.46 -36.68 15.48
N VAL A 329 30.51 -35.49 16.10
CA VAL A 329 30.08 -34.22 15.50
C VAL A 329 31.31 -33.34 15.26
N GLY A 330 31.55 -32.98 13.98
CA GLY A 330 32.81 -32.37 13.53
C GLY A 330 33.27 -31.16 14.35
N THR A 331 32.42 -30.14 14.51
CA THR A 331 32.69 -28.96 15.35
C THR A 331 31.51 -28.72 16.29
N PRO A 332 31.56 -29.25 17.53
CA PRO A 332 30.52 -29.01 18.52
C PRO A 332 30.48 -27.53 18.90
N GLY A 333 29.28 -26.96 18.98
CA GLY A 333 29.04 -25.63 19.53
C GLY A 333 29.46 -25.55 20.99
N ARG A 334 29.63 -24.33 21.49
CA ARG A 334 29.93 -24.06 22.90
C ARG A 334 29.05 -22.93 23.38
N TYR A 335 28.38 -23.15 24.50
CA TYR A 335 27.64 -22.11 25.18
C TYR A 335 28.61 -21.21 25.94
N ASP A 336 28.61 -19.92 25.60
CA ASP A 336 29.41 -18.89 26.27
C ASP A 336 28.50 -18.06 27.17
N PRO A 337 28.64 -18.14 28.50
CA PRO A 337 27.82 -17.36 29.44
C PRO A 337 28.16 -15.86 29.40
N ASP A 338 29.32 -15.47 28.86
CA ASP A 338 29.74 -14.07 28.78
C ASP A 338 29.44 -13.44 27.41
N ALA A 339 28.95 -14.24 26.45
CA ALA A 339 28.47 -13.72 25.18
C ALA A 339 27.28 -12.79 25.40
N GLU A 340 27.46 -11.51 25.08
CA GLU A 340 26.37 -10.56 25.02
C GLU A 340 25.42 -10.99 23.90
N VAL A 341 24.11 -10.93 24.16
CA VAL A 341 23.11 -11.05 23.10
C VAL A 341 23.18 -9.77 22.25
N MET A 342 24.16 -9.70 21.35
CA MET A 342 24.15 -8.71 20.29
C MET A 342 22.92 -9.03 19.44
N THR A 343 21.93 -8.14 19.43
CA THR A 343 20.89 -8.18 18.42
C THR A 343 21.55 -7.90 17.08
N GLU A 344 22.05 -8.95 16.42
CA GLU A 344 22.46 -8.86 15.03
C GLU A 344 21.32 -8.22 14.26
N ARG A 345 21.66 -7.19 13.49
CA ARG A 345 20.70 -6.45 12.67
C ARG A 345 19.91 -7.45 11.85
N PRO A 346 18.56 -7.45 11.90
CA PRO A 346 17.77 -8.51 11.31
C PRO A 346 18.17 -8.70 9.87
N VAL A 347 18.41 -9.95 9.49
CA VAL A 347 18.85 -10.28 8.15
C VAL A 347 17.62 -10.63 7.33
N ARG A 348 17.38 -9.87 6.26
CA ARG A 348 16.38 -10.19 5.26
C ARG A 348 17.02 -11.15 4.28
N VAL A 349 16.35 -12.26 4.04
CA VAL A 349 16.69 -13.11 2.90
C VAL A 349 15.97 -12.54 1.69
N SER A 350 16.74 -12.01 0.75
CA SER A 350 16.24 -11.53 -0.53
C SER A 350 16.96 -12.26 -1.66
N GLU A 351 16.31 -12.31 -2.81
CA GLU A 351 16.97 -12.70 -4.05
C GLU A 351 18.08 -11.67 -4.33
N THR A 352 19.29 -12.12 -4.64
CA THR A 352 20.39 -11.24 -5.11
C THR A 352 20.01 -10.54 -6.40
N GLU A 353 19.51 -11.32 -7.36
CA GLU A 353 18.93 -10.85 -8.61
C GLU A 353 17.89 -11.90 -9.05
N ASN A 354 16.66 -11.48 -9.33
CA ASN A 354 15.65 -12.37 -9.92
C ASN A 354 15.63 -12.26 -11.45
N LEU A 355 15.01 -13.24 -12.12
CA LEU A 355 14.99 -13.28 -13.59
C LEU A 355 14.45 -11.98 -14.22
N HIS A 356 13.47 -11.35 -13.57
CA HIS A 356 12.92 -10.07 -14.03
C HIS A 356 13.94 -8.94 -13.90
N GLN A 357 14.64 -8.83 -12.77
CA GLN A 357 15.71 -7.86 -12.56
C GLN A 357 16.88 -8.08 -13.53
N TYR A 358 17.28 -9.33 -13.75
CA TYR A 358 18.30 -9.70 -14.73
C TYR A 358 17.88 -9.26 -16.15
N ALA A 359 16.66 -9.59 -16.58
CA ALA A 359 16.14 -9.18 -17.87
C ALA A 359 16.06 -7.64 -18.00
N CYS A 360 15.58 -6.93 -16.98
CA CYS A 360 15.54 -5.47 -16.94
C CYS A 360 16.93 -4.85 -17.03
N ARG A 361 17.93 -5.40 -16.33
CA ARG A 361 19.31 -4.92 -16.38
C ARG A 361 19.92 -5.05 -17.78
N HIS A 362 19.62 -6.14 -18.49
CA HIS A 362 20.15 -6.39 -19.83
C HIS A 362 19.39 -5.69 -20.95
N PHE A 363 18.08 -5.46 -20.80
CA PHE A 363 17.21 -5.10 -21.92
C PHE A 363 16.44 -3.79 -21.77
N SER A 364 16.29 -3.24 -20.55
CA SER A 364 15.44 -2.05 -20.34
C SER A 364 15.93 -0.80 -21.09
N GLN A 365 17.24 -0.69 -21.36
CA GLN A 365 17.83 0.37 -22.19
C GLN A 365 18.16 -0.11 -23.60
N ARG A 366 18.70 -1.33 -23.73
CA ARG A 366 19.21 -1.88 -24.99
C ARG A 366 18.12 -2.14 -26.05
N LEU A 367 16.97 -2.71 -25.66
CA LEU A 367 15.88 -2.97 -26.61
C LEU A 367 15.28 -1.67 -27.19
N PRO A 368 14.98 -0.63 -26.39
CA PRO A 368 14.57 0.68 -26.92
C PRO A 368 15.59 1.35 -27.84
N GLU A 369 16.89 1.19 -27.59
CA GLU A 369 17.96 1.74 -28.44
C GLU A 369 18.02 1.02 -29.79
N LEU A 370 18.02 -0.31 -29.80
CA LEU A 370 18.00 -1.11 -31.02
C LEU A 370 16.72 -0.87 -31.83
N ALA A 371 15.57 -0.71 -31.16
CA ALA A 371 14.32 -0.34 -31.82
C ALA A 371 14.41 1.04 -32.50
N ARG A 372 14.93 2.06 -31.80
CA ARG A 372 15.11 3.41 -32.37
C ARG A 372 16.11 3.45 -33.52
N ALA A 373 17.11 2.58 -33.46
CA ALA A 373 18.12 2.46 -34.51
C ALA A 373 17.67 1.56 -35.68
N GLY A 374 16.44 1.01 -35.68
CA GLY A 374 15.95 0.15 -36.75
C GLY A 374 16.60 -1.23 -36.81
N HIS A 375 17.16 -1.75 -35.72
CA HIS A 375 17.82 -3.07 -35.71
C HIS A 375 16.89 -4.21 -35.27
N LEU A 376 15.64 -3.91 -34.89
CA LEU A 376 14.63 -4.89 -34.46
C LEU A 376 13.49 -5.02 -35.50
N GLU A 377 13.84 -5.24 -36.77
CA GLU A 377 12.88 -5.27 -37.89
C GLU A 377 12.13 -6.61 -37.99
N SER A 378 12.68 -7.69 -37.41
CA SER A 378 12.08 -9.03 -37.43
C SER A 378 12.04 -9.66 -36.04
N THR A 379 11.15 -10.64 -35.86
CA THR A 379 11.06 -11.41 -34.61
C THR A 379 12.31 -12.24 -34.34
N LEU A 380 13.01 -12.70 -35.38
CA LEU A 380 14.30 -13.40 -35.25
C LEU A 380 15.37 -12.48 -34.64
N ALA A 381 15.43 -11.21 -35.03
CA ALA A 381 16.36 -10.23 -34.45
C ALA A 381 16.13 -10.04 -32.94
N VAL A 382 14.86 -9.97 -32.51
CA VAL A 382 14.49 -9.91 -31.09
C VAL A 382 14.96 -11.17 -30.35
N HIS A 383 14.76 -12.35 -30.93
CA HIS A 383 15.21 -13.62 -30.35
C HIS A 383 16.74 -13.70 -30.22
N HIS A 384 17.50 -13.21 -31.20
CA HIS A 384 18.96 -13.16 -31.12
C HIS A 384 19.45 -12.27 -29.97
N VAL A 385 18.86 -11.06 -29.82
CA VAL A 385 19.23 -10.14 -28.74
C VAL A 385 18.95 -10.75 -27.36
N LEU A 386 17.81 -11.44 -27.22
CA LEU A 386 17.50 -12.15 -25.96
C LEU A 386 18.48 -13.31 -25.71
N ALA A 387 18.83 -14.06 -26.75
CA ALA A 387 19.73 -15.20 -26.67
C ALA A 387 21.16 -14.82 -26.23
N GLU A 388 21.62 -13.59 -26.53
CA GLU A 388 22.91 -13.08 -26.04
C GLU A 388 23.00 -13.01 -24.50
N ALA A 389 21.87 -12.84 -23.81
CA ALA A 389 21.79 -12.90 -22.34
C ALA A 389 21.38 -14.28 -21.82
N GLY A 390 21.32 -15.30 -22.69
CA GLY A 390 20.88 -16.65 -22.34
C GLY A 390 19.37 -16.78 -22.15
N LEU A 391 18.57 -15.83 -22.65
CA LEU A 391 17.13 -15.78 -22.49
C LEU A 391 16.41 -16.02 -23.82
N TRP A 392 15.17 -16.46 -23.78
CA TRP A 392 14.35 -16.68 -24.96
C TRP A 392 12.89 -16.28 -24.73
N LEU A 393 12.14 -16.08 -25.80
CA LEU A 393 10.78 -15.53 -25.75
C LEU A 393 9.76 -16.56 -26.24
N THR A 394 8.64 -16.68 -25.56
CA THR A 394 7.53 -17.55 -25.97
C THR A 394 6.17 -16.97 -25.62
N LYS A 395 5.10 -17.59 -26.12
CA LYS A 395 3.71 -17.23 -25.79
C LYS A 395 3.22 -18.09 -24.63
N GLN A 396 2.67 -17.46 -23.60
CA GLN A 396 2.04 -18.14 -22.48
C GLN A 396 0.87 -17.29 -21.96
N HIS A 397 -0.27 -17.91 -21.66
CA HIS A 397 -1.46 -17.24 -21.11
C HIS A 397 -1.98 -16.04 -21.93
N GLY A 398 -1.73 -16.04 -23.25
CA GLY A 398 -2.10 -14.93 -24.13
C GLY A 398 -1.10 -13.75 -24.14
N HIS A 399 -0.01 -13.84 -23.39
CA HIS A 399 1.07 -12.84 -23.33
C HIS A 399 2.39 -13.40 -23.84
N LEU A 400 3.34 -12.52 -24.16
CA LEU A 400 4.72 -12.90 -24.38
C LEU A 400 5.44 -12.99 -23.04
N VAL A 401 6.25 -14.03 -22.88
CA VAL A 401 7.03 -14.30 -21.66
C VAL A 401 8.48 -14.61 -21.99
N ILE A 402 9.38 -14.04 -21.20
CA ILE A 402 10.81 -14.28 -21.24
C ILE A 402 11.11 -15.47 -20.33
N CYS A 403 11.81 -16.45 -20.89
CA CYS A 403 12.20 -17.69 -20.23
C CYS A 403 13.73 -17.77 -20.14
N ASP A 404 14.21 -18.47 -19.12
CA ASP A 404 15.61 -18.88 -19.05
C ASP A 404 15.86 -20.01 -20.07
N GLY A 405 16.96 -19.91 -20.83
CA GLY A 405 17.40 -20.91 -21.79
C GLY A 405 18.06 -22.14 -21.18
N TYR A 406 18.46 -22.08 -19.90
CA TYR A 406 19.26 -23.10 -19.23
C TYR A 406 18.57 -23.73 -18.01
N ASP A 407 17.69 -23.00 -17.32
CA ASP A 407 16.83 -23.53 -16.27
C ASP A 407 15.36 -23.52 -16.69
N HIS A 408 14.85 -24.66 -17.12
CA HIS A 408 13.46 -24.82 -17.54
C HIS A 408 12.46 -24.75 -16.37
N ASN A 409 12.92 -24.94 -15.13
CA ASN A 409 12.07 -24.86 -13.94
C ASN A 409 11.88 -23.42 -13.46
N GLN A 410 12.73 -22.49 -13.93
CA GLN A 410 12.60 -21.08 -13.57
C GLN A 410 11.30 -20.50 -14.14
N THR A 411 10.53 -19.86 -13.27
CA THR A 411 9.26 -19.23 -13.62
C THR A 411 9.47 -18.13 -14.66
N PRO A 412 8.76 -18.17 -15.81
CA PRO A 412 8.82 -17.14 -16.84
C PRO A 412 8.38 -15.77 -16.34
N VAL A 413 8.93 -14.73 -16.97
CA VAL A 413 8.63 -13.33 -16.67
C VAL A 413 7.85 -12.71 -17.83
N ARG A 414 6.84 -11.89 -17.53
CA ARG A 414 6.09 -11.14 -18.53
C ARG A 414 6.99 -10.20 -19.32
N ALA A 415 7.03 -10.37 -20.64
CA ALA A 415 7.89 -9.61 -21.55
C ALA A 415 7.62 -8.09 -21.49
N ASP A 416 6.34 -7.72 -21.39
CA ASP A 416 5.86 -6.34 -21.29
C ASP A 416 6.25 -5.66 -19.96
N SER A 417 6.56 -6.44 -18.92
CA SER A 417 7.11 -5.90 -17.67
C SER A 417 8.57 -5.45 -17.80
N VAL A 418 9.32 -6.04 -18.74
CA VAL A 418 10.74 -5.70 -19.01
C VAL A 418 10.83 -4.55 -20.00
N TRP A 419 10.03 -4.60 -21.06
CA TRP A 419 9.87 -3.52 -22.02
C TRP A 419 8.42 -3.44 -22.50
N PRO A 420 7.68 -2.33 -22.25
CA PRO A 420 6.25 -2.25 -22.54
C PRO A 420 5.84 -2.47 -24.00
N LEU A 421 6.76 -2.33 -24.96
CA LEU A 421 6.51 -2.58 -26.38
C LEU A 421 6.73 -4.04 -26.79
N LEU A 422 7.26 -4.89 -25.90
CA LEU A 422 7.49 -6.31 -26.14
C LEU A 422 6.17 -7.12 -25.97
N THR A 423 5.15 -6.75 -26.75
CA THR A 423 3.81 -7.34 -26.73
C THR A 423 3.55 -8.14 -28.00
N LEU A 424 2.61 -9.09 -27.93
CA LEU A 424 2.23 -9.91 -29.07
C LEU A 424 1.81 -9.05 -30.28
N THR A 425 0.98 -8.03 -30.05
CA THR A 425 0.49 -7.11 -31.09
C THR A 425 1.60 -6.37 -31.82
N ASN A 426 2.64 -5.97 -31.08
CA ASN A 426 3.76 -5.24 -31.67
C ASN A 426 4.69 -6.18 -32.43
N LEU A 427 4.96 -7.38 -31.91
CA LEU A 427 5.77 -8.37 -32.63
C LEU A 427 5.06 -8.94 -33.86
N GLU A 428 3.73 -9.00 -33.85
CA GLU A 428 2.93 -9.36 -35.04
C GLU A 428 3.03 -8.31 -36.15
N SER A 429 3.34 -7.05 -35.82
CA SER A 429 3.53 -5.98 -36.80
C SER A 429 4.93 -5.92 -37.42
N LEU A 430 5.88 -6.70 -36.90
CA LEU A 430 7.24 -6.82 -37.46
C LEU A 430 7.25 -7.66 -38.73
N GLU A 431 8.32 -7.55 -39.52
CA GLU A 431 8.46 -8.31 -40.76
C GLU A 431 8.43 -9.82 -40.48
N GLY A 432 7.52 -10.53 -41.16
CA GLY A 432 7.32 -11.98 -40.99
C GLY A 432 6.45 -12.38 -39.78
N GLY A 433 5.93 -11.42 -39.02
CA GLY A 433 5.02 -11.64 -37.89
C GLY A 433 5.64 -12.39 -36.70
N TRP A 434 4.80 -12.80 -35.75
CA TRP A 434 5.25 -13.60 -34.62
C TRP A 434 5.71 -14.99 -35.08
N GLN A 435 6.97 -15.33 -34.78
CA GLN A 435 7.55 -16.66 -35.01
C GLN A 435 8.14 -17.23 -33.72
N PRO A 436 7.97 -18.53 -33.45
CA PRO A 436 8.57 -19.17 -32.29
C PRO A 436 10.10 -19.18 -32.38
N VAL A 437 10.75 -19.21 -31.22
CA VAL A 437 12.22 -19.29 -31.12
C VAL A 437 12.75 -20.52 -31.87
N PRO A 438 13.77 -20.37 -32.74
CA PRO A 438 14.45 -21.51 -33.36
C PRO A 438 15.08 -22.44 -32.32
N THR A 439 14.92 -23.75 -32.51
CA THR A 439 15.42 -24.76 -31.55
C THR A 439 16.95 -24.77 -31.37
N ASP A 440 17.69 -24.17 -32.30
CA ASP A 440 19.14 -24.08 -32.33
C ASP A 440 19.66 -22.66 -32.03
N ILE A 441 18.82 -21.73 -31.55
CA ILE A 441 19.20 -20.33 -31.30
C ILE A 441 20.42 -20.21 -30.37
N PHE A 442 20.53 -21.05 -29.33
CA PHE A 442 21.65 -21.08 -28.40
C PHE A 442 22.89 -21.82 -28.92
N ARG A 443 22.80 -22.46 -30.09
CA ARG A 443 23.95 -22.95 -30.86
C ARG A 443 24.48 -21.86 -31.79
N GLN A 444 23.59 -21.01 -32.31
CA GLN A 444 23.91 -19.89 -33.18
C GLN A 444 24.50 -18.70 -32.41
N VAL A 445 23.94 -18.38 -31.24
CA VAL A 445 24.38 -17.29 -30.37
C VAL A 445 24.98 -17.87 -29.10
N GLN A 446 26.27 -17.64 -28.87
CA GLN A 446 26.91 -17.93 -27.58
C GLN A 446 26.54 -16.80 -26.60
N PRO A 447 25.87 -17.09 -25.48
CA PRO A 447 25.46 -16.06 -24.54
C PRO A 447 26.69 -15.42 -23.88
N ALA A 448 26.77 -14.09 -23.92
CA ALA A 448 27.82 -13.30 -23.28
C ALA A 448 27.70 -13.33 -21.74
N SER A 449 26.48 -13.53 -21.25
CA SER A 449 26.13 -13.64 -19.84
C SER A 449 24.97 -14.59 -19.68
N ARG A 450 24.90 -15.29 -18.54
CA ARG A 450 23.80 -16.21 -18.21
C ARG A 450 23.24 -15.84 -16.85
N PHE A 451 21.93 -16.06 -16.70
CA PHE A 451 21.33 -16.09 -15.38
C PHE A 451 21.90 -17.30 -14.64
N THR A 452 22.63 -17.07 -13.55
CA THR A 452 23.32 -18.13 -12.78
C THR A 452 22.44 -18.77 -11.70
N GLY A 453 21.14 -18.48 -11.73
CA GLY A 453 20.19 -18.95 -10.73
C GLY A 453 20.26 -18.18 -9.42
N ARG A 454 19.38 -18.55 -8.49
CA ARG A 454 19.13 -17.82 -7.24
C ARG A 454 20.22 -18.10 -6.20
N HIS A 455 20.84 -17.06 -5.66
CA HIS A 455 21.39 -17.07 -4.31
C HIS A 455 20.46 -16.25 -3.41
N LEU A 456 19.80 -16.92 -2.47
CA LEU A 456 19.08 -16.26 -1.40
C LEU A 456 20.13 -15.76 -0.40
N GLU A 457 20.57 -14.52 -0.60
CA GLU A 457 21.55 -13.90 0.29
C GLU A 457 20.87 -13.23 1.46
N SER A 458 21.57 -13.31 2.58
CA SER A 458 21.13 -12.77 3.84
C SER A 458 21.74 -11.37 3.96
N SER A 459 20.94 -10.32 3.74
CA SER A 459 21.37 -8.92 3.86
C SER A 459 20.78 -8.24 5.09
N PRO A 460 21.55 -7.41 5.84
CA PRO A 460 21.00 -6.68 6.97
C PRO A 460 19.91 -5.71 6.52
N VAL A 461 18.75 -5.72 7.20
CA VAL A 461 17.60 -4.85 6.93
C VAL A 461 18.01 -3.38 6.99
N SER A 462 17.60 -2.53 6.03
CA SER A 462 17.98 -1.10 5.95
C SER A 462 17.63 -0.28 7.20
N ASP A 463 18.28 0.87 7.43
CA ASP A 463 18.06 1.65 8.68
C ASP A 463 16.60 2.11 8.84
N PRO A 464 15.93 2.58 7.76
CA PRO A 464 14.52 2.95 7.83
C PRO A 464 13.60 1.76 8.11
N GLU A 465 13.87 0.60 7.51
CA GLU A 465 13.08 -0.62 7.76
C GLU A 465 13.33 -1.15 9.17
N TRP A 466 14.57 -1.13 9.65
CA TRP A 466 14.94 -1.53 10.99
C TRP A 466 14.29 -0.61 12.03
N HIS A 467 14.26 0.70 11.77
CA HIS A 467 13.49 1.66 12.56
C HIS A 467 11.99 1.33 12.53
N LYS A 468 11.39 1.15 11.35
CA LYS A 468 9.96 0.80 11.18
C LYS A 468 9.57 -0.51 11.87
N MET A 469 10.45 -1.51 11.87
CA MET A 469 10.26 -2.77 12.60
C MET A 469 10.26 -2.55 14.11
N ARG A 470 11.02 -1.58 14.63
CA ARG A 470 11.10 -1.24 16.07
C ARG A 470 9.89 -0.46 16.58
N VAL A 471 9.46 0.57 15.85
CA VAL A 471 8.30 1.39 16.25
C VAL A 471 6.96 0.74 15.91
N GLY A 472 6.96 -0.31 15.09
CA GLY A 472 5.73 -0.94 14.58
C GLY A 472 4.99 -0.05 13.57
N ALA A 473 4.10 -0.66 12.78
CA ALA A 473 3.08 0.12 12.08
C ALA A 473 1.99 0.44 13.11
N GLY A 474 1.92 1.70 13.55
CA GLY A 474 0.91 2.16 14.51
C GLY A 474 -0.53 1.74 14.15
N PRO A 475 -1.49 1.86 15.08
CA PRO A 475 -2.88 1.52 14.82
C PRO A 475 -3.40 2.23 13.56
N GLN A 476 -3.84 1.46 12.55
CA GLN A 476 -4.27 2.00 11.25
C GLN A 476 -5.34 3.09 11.38
N GLY A 477 -6.23 2.99 12.37
CA GLY A 477 -7.24 4.01 12.66
C GLY A 477 -6.63 5.33 13.16
N ALA A 478 -5.60 5.26 14.00
CA ALA A 478 -4.88 6.43 14.52
C ALA A 478 -4.09 7.13 13.41
N ILE A 479 -3.36 6.36 12.58
CA ILE A 479 -2.62 6.88 11.42
C ILE A 479 -3.58 7.54 10.42
N LYS A 480 -4.71 6.91 10.12
CA LYS A 480 -5.73 7.51 9.24
C LYS A 480 -6.29 8.80 9.84
N ARG A 481 -6.59 8.83 11.14
CA ARG A 481 -7.07 10.03 11.83
C ARG A 481 -6.06 11.17 11.72
N GLU A 482 -4.80 10.93 12.07
CA GLU A 482 -3.72 11.92 11.94
C GLU A 482 -3.56 12.41 10.49
N LEU A 483 -3.70 11.51 9.50
CA LEU A 483 -3.57 11.83 8.08
C LEU A 483 -4.75 12.62 7.49
N PHE A 484 -5.96 12.41 8.02
CA PHE A 484 -7.22 12.97 7.48
C PHE A 484 -7.79 14.13 8.29
N SER A 485 -7.48 14.25 9.58
CA SER A 485 -8.00 15.33 10.44
C SER A 485 -6.94 16.32 10.92
N ASP A 486 -5.65 16.10 10.63
CA ASP A 486 -4.50 16.92 11.08
C ASP A 486 -4.46 17.14 12.62
N LYS A 487 -5.14 16.27 13.38
CA LYS A 487 -5.19 16.25 14.86
C LYS A 487 -4.25 15.15 15.36
N GLU A 488 -3.46 15.42 16.38
CA GLU A 488 -2.62 14.39 17.01
C GLU A 488 -3.51 13.29 17.60
N SER A 489 -3.18 12.01 17.40
CA SER A 489 -3.90 10.92 18.07
C SER A 489 -3.32 10.64 19.45
N LEU A 490 -4.11 10.07 20.35
CA LEU A 490 -3.63 9.61 21.66
C LEU A 490 -2.43 8.64 21.53
N TRP A 491 -2.40 7.86 20.45
CA TRP A 491 -1.26 6.98 20.13
C TRP A 491 -0.02 7.77 19.74
N GLY A 492 -0.14 8.76 18.85
CA GLY A 492 0.97 9.63 18.44
C GLY A 492 1.59 10.38 19.62
N TYR A 493 0.75 10.96 20.47
CA TYR A 493 1.15 11.63 21.71
C TYR A 493 1.88 10.69 22.68
N SER A 494 1.32 9.50 22.92
CA SER A 494 1.90 8.52 23.85
C SER A 494 3.28 8.03 23.37
N VAL A 495 3.45 7.81 22.06
CA VAL A 495 4.73 7.37 21.49
C VAL A 495 5.77 8.48 21.55
N SER A 496 5.41 9.72 21.20
CA SER A 496 6.34 10.85 21.16
C SER A 496 6.85 11.25 22.55
N HIS A 497 5.97 11.20 23.57
CA HIS A 497 6.31 11.64 24.93
C HIS A 497 6.87 10.51 25.80
N CYS A 498 6.27 9.31 25.77
CA CYS A 498 6.64 8.23 26.68
C CYS A 498 7.63 7.22 26.07
N GLY A 499 7.65 7.04 24.74
CA GLY A 499 8.37 5.95 24.09
C GLY A 499 9.86 5.88 24.43
N ARG A 500 10.59 6.99 24.25
CA ARG A 500 12.04 7.07 24.55
C ARG A 500 12.34 6.89 26.04
N GLN A 501 11.52 7.48 26.89
CA GLN A 501 11.71 7.43 28.35
C GLN A 501 11.49 6.01 28.90
N ILE A 502 10.55 5.25 28.32
CA ILE A 502 10.35 3.82 28.64
C ILE A 502 11.56 3.00 28.21
N GLU A 503 12.08 3.22 26.99
CA GLU A 503 13.27 2.51 26.48
C GLU A 503 14.50 2.77 27.38
N GLU A 504 14.71 4.01 27.83
CA GLU A 504 15.77 4.37 28.77
C GLU A 504 15.57 3.69 30.13
N MET A 505 14.35 3.73 30.68
CA MET A 505 14.02 3.10 31.96
C MET A 505 14.30 1.58 31.95
N ILE A 506 13.99 0.91 30.83
CA ILE A 506 14.27 -0.52 30.62
C ILE A 506 15.77 -0.75 30.47
N SER A 507 16.44 0.03 29.61
CA SER A 507 17.87 -0.14 29.31
C SER A 507 18.76 0.06 30.55
N TYR A 508 18.37 0.96 31.46
CA TYR A 508 19.09 1.20 32.72
C TYR A 508 18.64 0.29 33.88
N GLY A 509 17.75 -0.68 33.64
CA GLY A 509 17.26 -1.61 34.67
C GLY A 509 16.44 -0.96 35.78
N ARG A 510 15.84 0.21 35.54
CA ARG A 510 15.08 1.00 36.53
C ARG A 510 13.56 0.78 36.42
N PHE A 511 13.13 -0.16 35.61
CA PHE A 511 11.72 -0.36 35.30
C PHE A 511 11.00 -1.06 36.46
N THR A 512 10.02 -0.37 37.03
CA THR A 512 9.05 -0.88 38.02
C THR A 512 7.65 -0.42 37.61
N TRP A 513 6.60 -1.10 38.08
CA TRP A 513 5.22 -0.66 37.80
C TRP A 513 4.97 0.76 38.31
N GLN A 514 5.48 1.09 39.49
CA GLN A 514 5.41 2.44 40.04
C GLN A 514 6.07 3.48 39.12
N ASN A 515 7.33 3.28 38.72
CA ASN A 515 8.04 4.24 37.84
C ASN A 515 7.35 4.40 36.48
N CYS A 516 6.76 3.32 35.96
CA CYS A 516 6.00 3.36 34.72
C CYS A 516 4.69 4.17 34.88
N HIS A 517 3.97 3.98 35.98
CA HIS A 517 2.77 4.77 36.30
C HIS A 517 3.09 6.25 36.51
N GLU A 518 4.17 6.57 37.23
CA GLU A 518 4.61 7.95 37.42
C GLU A 518 4.98 8.64 36.09
N LEU A 519 5.64 7.90 35.18
CA LEU A 519 5.98 8.40 33.85
C LEU A 519 4.73 8.75 33.03
N PHE A 520 3.75 7.85 33.00
CA PHE A 520 2.49 8.11 32.32
C PHE A 520 1.72 9.26 33.00
N ALA A 521 1.72 9.32 34.32
CA ALA A 521 1.04 10.38 35.08
C ALA A 521 1.62 11.78 34.79
N ARG A 522 2.94 11.92 34.64
CA ARG A 522 3.59 13.18 34.21
C ARG A 522 3.12 13.65 32.84
N GLN A 523 2.71 12.74 31.96
CA GLN A 523 2.16 13.07 30.64
C GLN A 523 0.61 13.09 30.62
N GLY A 524 -0.04 13.05 31.80
CA GLY A 524 -1.50 13.04 31.91
C GLY A 524 -2.16 11.75 31.38
N LEU A 525 -1.40 10.67 31.29
CA LEU A 525 -1.84 9.35 30.82
C LEU A 525 -1.92 8.37 31.99
N MET A 526 -2.67 7.28 31.81
CA MET A 526 -2.79 6.21 32.80
C MET A 526 -2.69 4.84 32.14
N LEU A 527 -1.94 3.93 32.75
CA LEU A 527 -1.82 2.54 32.33
C LEU A 527 -2.85 1.67 33.06
N LYS A 528 -3.75 1.03 32.31
CA LYS A 528 -4.83 0.20 32.86
C LYS A 528 -4.78 -1.22 32.30
N LYS A 529 -5.17 -2.19 33.13
CA LYS A 529 -5.40 -3.58 32.71
C LYS A 529 -6.75 -3.71 32.00
N GLN A 530 -6.75 -4.24 30.78
CA GLN A 530 -7.96 -4.52 30.02
C GLN A 530 -7.87 -5.92 29.39
N TYR A 531 -8.79 -6.81 29.77
CA TYR A 531 -8.75 -8.25 29.44
C TYR A 531 -7.39 -8.88 29.83
N HIS A 532 -6.74 -9.57 28.89
CA HIS A 532 -5.43 -10.19 29.07
C HIS A 532 -4.25 -9.23 28.85
N GLY A 533 -4.50 -7.95 28.50
CA GLY A 533 -3.46 -6.99 28.11
C GLY A 533 -3.43 -5.70 28.94
N LEU A 534 -2.58 -4.77 28.51
CA LEU A 534 -2.43 -3.43 29.05
C LEU A 534 -2.83 -2.38 28.00
N VAL A 535 -3.49 -1.31 28.45
CA VAL A 535 -3.90 -0.18 27.61
C VAL A 535 -3.52 1.13 28.28
N VAL A 536 -3.14 2.11 27.46
CA VAL A 536 -2.91 3.50 27.84
C VAL A 536 -4.18 4.28 27.56
N VAL A 537 -4.66 5.00 28.55
CA VAL A 537 -5.84 5.86 28.47
C VAL A 537 -5.46 7.28 28.89
N ASP A 538 -6.22 8.25 28.39
CA ASP A 538 -6.20 9.61 28.93
C ASP A 538 -6.80 9.59 30.34
N ALA A 539 -6.06 10.12 31.31
CA ALA A 539 -6.45 10.12 32.72
C ALA A 539 -7.64 11.05 32.99
N PHE A 540 -7.87 12.05 32.13
CA PHE A 540 -8.86 13.11 32.33
C PHE A 540 -10.02 13.05 31.34
N ASN A 541 -9.87 12.37 30.21
CA ASN A 541 -10.94 12.16 29.23
C ASN A 541 -11.11 10.67 28.90
N HIS A 542 -12.12 10.05 29.50
CA HIS A 542 -12.41 8.62 29.33
C HIS A 542 -13.23 8.30 28.07
N GLU A 543 -13.70 9.29 27.31
CA GLU A 543 -14.45 9.07 26.06
C GLU A 543 -13.53 8.67 24.89
N GLN A 544 -12.22 8.82 25.08
CA GLN A 544 -11.24 8.48 24.05
C GLN A 544 -11.00 6.99 23.93
N THR A 545 -10.80 6.54 22.69
CA THR A 545 -10.47 5.13 22.42
C THR A 545 -9.11 4.77 23.05
N PRO A 546 -9.06 3.78 23.97
CA PRO A 546 -7.82 3.35 24.59
C PRO A 546 -6.79 2.87 23.56
N VAL A 547 -5.52 3.14 23.83
CA VAL A 547 -4.40 2.69 23.00
C VAL A 547 -3.78 1.45 23.63
N LYS A 548 -3.49 0.41 22.84
CA LYS A 548 -2.80 -0.78 23.35
C LYS A 548 -1.39 -0.39 23.82
N ALA A 549 -1.00 -0.77 25.05
CA ALA A 549 0.30 -0.38 25.60
C ALA A 549 1.47 -0.91 24.77
N SER A 550 1.33 -2.12 24.20
CA SER A 550 2.31 -2.70 23.28
C SER A 550 2.48 -1.94 21.95
N SER A 551 1.58 -1.00 21.65
CA SER A 551 1.69 -0.10 20.49
C SER A 551 2.41 1.20 20.83
N VAL A 552 2.58 1.51 22.12
CA VAL A 552 3.41 2.62 22.60
C VAL A 552 4.85 2.17 22.78
N HIS A 553 5.05 0.99 23.37
CA HIS A 553 6.35 0.33 23.48
C HIS A 553 6.19 -1.19 23.42
N PRO A 554 6.99 -1.92 22.61
CA PRO A 554 6.78 -3.36 22.37
C PRO A 554 6.85 -4.23 23.64
N ASP A 555 7.64 -3.82 24.63
CA ASP A 555 7.80 -4.56 25.89
C ASP A 555 6.78 -4.26 26.98
N LEU A 556 5.87 -3.31 26.77
CA LEU A 556 4.74 -3.07 27.68
C LEU A 556 3.61 -4.10 27.44
N THR A 557 3.94 -5.37 27.66
CA THR A 557 2.99 -6.50 27.70
C THR A 557 3.13 -7.21 29.03
N ARG A 558 2.04 -7.78 29.55
CA ARG A 558 2.06 -8.48 30.85
C ARG A 558 3.10 -9.61 30.87
N ASP A 559 3.10 -10.45 29.83
CA ASP A 559 4.03 -11.58 29.71
C ASP A 559 5.51 -11.19 29.72
N ARG A 560 5.85 -9.94 29.36
CA ARG A 560 7.24 -9.44 29.32
C ARG A 560 7.63 -8.61 30.53
N ALA A 561 6.71 -7.79 31.02
CA ALA A 561 6.96 -6.88 32.12
C ALA A 561 6.82 -7.57 33.50
N GLU A 562 5.91 -8.54 33.65
CA GLU A 562 5.70 -9.25 34.93
C GLU A 562 6.93 -10.05 35.41
N PRO A 563 7.69 -10.74 34.54
CA PRO A 563 8.95 -11.41 34.94
C PRO A 563 10.03 -10.47 35.48
N GLN A 564 9.94 -9.18 35.20
CA GLN A 564 10.97 -8.19 35.54
C GLN A 564 10.56 -7.28 36.70
N ALA A 565 9.32 -6.80 36.68
CA ALA A 565 8.78 -5.87 37.66
C ALA A 565 7.86 -6.55 38.71
N GLY A 566 7.64 -7.86 38.62
CA GLY A 566 6.68 -8.58 39.45
C GLY A 566 5.23 -8.50 38.92
N PRO A 567 4.25 -9.08 39.63
CA PRO A 567 2.85 -9.08 39.20
C PRO A 567 2.35 -7.64 38.96
N PHE A 568 1.51 -7.45 37.94
CA PHE A 568 1.01 -6.11 37.58
C PHE A 568 0.28 -5.45 38.75
N GLU A 569 0.78 -4.29 39.17
CA GLU A 569 0.16 -3.42 40.17
C GLU A 569 -0.65 -2.30 39.49
N PRO A 570 -1.92 -2.07 39.88
CA PRO A 570 -2.70 -0.96 39.35
C PRO A 570 -2.13 0.39 39.83
N ALA A 571 -2.34 1.45 39.04
CA ALA A 571 -1.95 2.80 39.43
C ALA A 571 -2.62 3.18 40.78
N PRO A 572 -1.88 3.76 41.75
CA PRO A 572 -2.46 4.25 43.00
C PRO A 572 -3.56 5.29 42.75
N ALA A 573 -4.62 5.25 43.55
CA ALA A 573 -5.75 6.17 43.39
C ALA A 573 -5.36 7.64 43.61
N ASP A 574 -4.32 7.89 44.41
CA ASP A 574 -3.79 9.21 44.75
C ASP A 574 -2.59 9.63 43.87
N LEU A 575 -2.29 8.87 42.81
CA LEU A 575 -1.15 9.13 41.94
C LEU A 575 -1.17 10.55 41.33
N PHE A 576 -2.34 10.99 40.86
CA PHE A 576 -2.51 12.31 40.25
C PHE A 576 -2.62 13.46 41.27
N ASP A 577 -2.84 13.14 42.55
CA ASP A 577 -2.74 14.11 43.65
C ASP A 577 -1.28 14.35 44.03
N ARG A 578 -0.45 13.30 43.95
CA ARG A 578 0.99 13.34 44.24
C ARG A 578 1.81 13.92 43.09
N ILE A 579 1.44 13.61 41.85
CA ILE A 579 2.19 13.99 40.64
C ILE A 579 1.31 14.84 39.75
N LYS A 580 1.65 16.13 39.65
CA LYS A 580 0.99 17.03 38.69
C LYS A 580 1.48 16.74 37.28
N PRO A 581 0.57 16.63 36.29
CA PRO A 581 0.97 16.38 34.90
C PRO A 581 1.76 17.59 34.35
N GLU A 582 2.93 17.33 33.79
CA GLU A 582 3.80 18.27 33.09
C GLU A 582 3.23 18.61 31.70
N SER A 583 2.62 17.62 31.05
CA SER A 583 1.96 17.74 29.75
C SER A 583 0.63 16.99 29.78
N ARG A 584 -0.32 17.40 28.94
CA ARG A 584 -1.63 16.74 28.81
C ARG A 584 -1.97 16.59 27.34
N TYR A 585 -2.49 15.41 26.99
CA TYR A 585 -3.00 15.17 25.65
C TYR A 585 -4.15 16.13 25.33
N ASN A 586 -4.04 16.85 24.21
CA ASN A 586 -5.09 17.72 23.70
C ASN A 586 -5.52 17.23 22.31
N PRO A 587 -6.74 16.66 22.16
CA PRO A 587 -7.21 16.11 20.88
C PRO A 587 -7.41 17.17 19.78
N GLU A 588 -7.40 18.46 20.12
CA GLU A 588 -7.49 19.57 19.17
C GLU A 588 -6.12 20.11 18.72
N LEU A 589 -5.00 19.62 19.28
CA LEU A 589 -3.65 20.06 18.92
C LEU A 589 -3.18 19.43 17.60
N ALA A 590 -2.54 20.22 16.73
CA ALA A 590 -2.04 19.76 15.44
C ALA A 590 -0.60 19.20 15.54
N VAL A 591 -0.31 18.13 14.78
CA VAL A 591 1.00 17.46 14.74
C VAL A 591 2.16 18.39 14.36
N SER A 592 1.87 19.50 13.66
CA SER A 592 2.87 20.47 13.20
C SER A 592 3.32 21.49 14.26
N ASP A 593 2.67 21.54 15.43
CA ASP A 593 3.02 22.51 16.49
C ASP A 593 4.22 22.07 17.35
N ALA A 594 4.72 20.85 17.14
CA ALA A 594 5.88 20.33 17.85
C ALA A 594 7.14 20.44 16.98
N PHE A 595 7.75 21.62 16.88
CA PHE A 595 9.22 21.83 16.85
C PHE A 595 9.57 23.34 16.77
N GLN A 596 10.61 23.72 17.52
CA GLN A 596 11.26 25.05 17.70
C GLN A 596 10.67 26.03 18.74
N PRO A 597 11.28 26.09 19.95
CA PRO A 597 11.17 27.23 20.85
C PRO A 597 12.12 28.34 20.37
N GLY A 598 11.53 29.42 19.86
CA GLY A 598 12.24 30.61 19.41
C GLY A 598 11.60 31.14 18.14
N TYR A 599 11.02 32.33 18.22
CA TYR A 599 10.29 33.06 17.17
C TYR A 599 8.87 32.56 16.88
N LYS A 600 7.86 33.31 17.38
CA LYS A 600 6.76 33.92 16.60
C LYS A 600 5.66 34.51 17.51
N ARG A 601 5.24 35.76 17.22
CA ARG A 601 4.16 36.53 17.89
C ARG A 601 2.80 35.80 17.85
N GLY A 602 1.92 36.03 18.84
CA GLY A 602 0.48 35.68 18.89
C GLY A 602 0.06 34.23 18.57
N PRO A 603 0.08 33.29 19.54
CA PRO A 603 -0.41 31.91 19.37
C PRO A 603 -1.92 31.81 19.08
N GLU A 604 -2.70 32.74 19.62
CA GLU A 604 -4.17 32.69 19.64
C GLU A 604 -4.79 33.03 18.26
N LEU A 605 -4.37 34.11 17.62
CA LEU A 605 -4.82 34.47 16.26
C LEU A 605 -4.49 33.37 15.21
N ARG A 606 -3.36 32.67 15.37
CA ARG A 606 -3.01 31.50 14.54
C ARG A 606 -3.91 30.30 14.78
N ARG A 607 -4.36 30.12 16.02
CA ARG A 607 -5.27 29.05 16.40
C ARG A 607 -6.67 29.34 15.85
N GLU A 608 -7.17 30.55 16.03
CA GLU A 608 -8.46 30.99 15.49
C GLU A 608 -8.54 30.86 13.96
N ARG A 609 -7.52 31.34 13.22
CA ARG A 609 -7.46 31.19 11.76
C ARG A 609 -7.29 29.73 11.31
N ARG A 610 -6.80 28.82 12.17
CA ARG A 610 -6.70 27.38 11.87
C ARG A 610 -8.02 26.66 12.12
N GLU A 611 -8.68 26.98 13.22
CA GLU A 611 -10.01 26.48 13.56
C GLU A 611 -11.04 26.91 12.51
N ALA A 612 -11.04 28.18 12.11
CA ALA A 612 -11.90 28.68 11.04
C ALA A 612 -11.67 27.98 9.69
N ARG A 613 -10.42 27.64 9.34
CA ARG A 613 -10.10 26.85 8.14
C ARG A 613 -10.52 25.39 8.25
N ALA A 614 -10.41 24.79 9.44
CA ALA A 614 -10.86 23.43 9.68
C ALA A 614 -12.39 23.35 9.54
N GLU A 615 -13.11 24.31 10.12
CA GLU A 615 -14.56 24.44 10.01
C GLU A 615 -15.00 24.64 8.56
N ALA A 616 -14.36 25.55 7.81
CA ALA A 616 -14.65 25.77 6.39
C ALA A 616 -14.43 24.51 5.53
N ARG A 617 -13.42 23.67 5.85
CA ARG A 617 -13.21 22.39 5.17
C ARG A 617 -14.27 21.35 5.53
N THR A 618 -14.70 21.32 6.80
CA THR A 618 -15.79 20.42 7.22
C THR A 618 -17.11 20.80 6.56
N ASP A 619 -17.41 22.09 6.47
CA ASP A 619 -18.57 22.61 5.74
C ASP A 619 -18.51 22.23 4.25
N LEU A 620 -17.39 22.50 3.57
CA LEU A 620 -17.21 22.15 2.16
C LEU A 620 -17.42 20.65 1.91
N ARG A 621 -16.96 19.81 2.84
CA ARG A 621 -17.15 18.36 2.76
C ARG A 621 -18.60 17.96 3.03
N ALA A 622 -19.29 18.62 3.95
CA ALA A 622 -20.71 18.42 4.19
C ALA A 622 -21.55 18.81 2.96
N ARG A 623 -21.22 19.93 2.29
CA ARG A 623 -21.84 20.35 1.02
C ARG A 623 -21.64 19.33 -0.09
N TYR A 624 -20.44 18.76 -0.22
CA TYR A 624 -20.19 17.67 -1.18
C TYR A 624 -21.02 16.42 -0.87
N LEU A 625 -21.13 16.04 0.41
CA LEU A 625 -21.93 14.87 0.82
C LEU A 625 -23.42 15.10 0.52
N ALA A 626 -23.97 16.27 0.84
CA ALA A 626 -25.35 16.63 0.52
C ALA A 626 -25.60 16.68 -0.99
N TRP A 627 -24.68 17.25 -1.77
CA TRP A 627 -24.75 17.23 -3.23
C TRP A 627 -24.72 15.80 -3.77
N ARG A 628 -23.90 14.91 -3.19
CA ARG A 628 -23.78 13.51 -3.59
C ARG A 628 -25.03 12.71 -3.25
N GLU A 629 -25.71 13.01 -2.15
CA GLU A 629 -26.99 12.39 -1.79
C GLU A 629 -28.11 12.75 -2.77
N GLN A 630 -28.06 13.95 -3.35
CA GLN A 630 -29.04 14.41 -4.34
C GLN A 630 -28.71 13.97 -5.78
N TRP A 631 -27.47 13.55 -6.04
CA TRP A 631 -27.06 13.12 -7.37
C TRP A 631 -27.71 11.77 -7.74
N CYS A 632 -28.47 11.77 -8.83
CA CYS A 632 -29.09 10.57 -9.39
C CYS A 632 -28.46 10.23 -10.74
N LYS A 633 -28.17 8.95 -10.95
CA LYS A 633 -27.63 8.46 -12.21
C LYS A 633 -28.67 8.61 -13.34
N PRO A 634 -28.29 9.12 -14.53
CA PRO A 634 -29.18 9.14 -15.69
C PRO A 634 -29.64 7.72 -16.07
N ASP A 635 -30.95 7.50 -16.18
CA ASP A 635 -31.54 6.22 -16.54
C ASP A 635 -31.66 6.06 -18.07
N LEU A 636 -31.16 4.96 -18.61
CA LEU A 636 -31.19 4.60 -20.03
C LEU A 636 -32.44 3.79 -20.41
N ARG A 637 -33.35 3.54 -19.46
CA ARG A 637 -34.60 2.78 -19.63
C ARG A 637 -34.37 1.39 -20.26
N TYR A 638 -33.24 0.77 -19.93
CA TYR A 638 -32.82 -0.49 -20.53
C TYR A 638 -33.81 -1.63 -20.27
N GLY A 639 -34.32 -1.73 -19.05
CA GLY A 639 -35.29 -2.75 -18.64
C GLY A 639 -36.62 -2.64 -19.39
N GLU A 640 -37.12 -1.43 -19.60
CA GLU A 640 -38.37 -1.20 -20.35
C GLU A 640 -38.21 -1.57 -21.82
N ARG A 641 -37.13 -1.10 -22.46
CA ARG A 641 -36.80 -1.42 -23.86
C ARG A 641 -36.60 -2.93 -24.08
N LEU A 642 -36.03 -3.63 -23.10
CA LEU A 642 -35.87 -5.09 -23.14
C LEU A 642 -37.23 -5.82 -23.01
N SER A 643 -38.12 -5.31 -22.16
CA SER A 643 -39.48 -5.84 -21.99
C SER A 643 -40.30 -5.70 -23.28
N GLU A 644 -40.21 -4.55 -23.96
CA GLU A 644 -40.87 -4.30 -25.25
C GLU A 644 -40.45 -5.32 -26.31
N ILE A 645 -39.14 -5.57 -26.49
CA ILE A 645 -38.62 -6.57 -27.44
C ILE A 645 -39.14 -7.98 -27.12
N HIS A 646 -39.18 -8.35 -25.83
CA HIS A 646 -39.70 -9.65 -25.40
C HIS A 646 -41.22 -9.76 -25.59
N GLN A 647 -41.97 -8.67 -25.41
CA GLN A 647 -43.40 -8.61 -25.66
C GLN A 647 -43.71 -8.72 -27.15
N GLU A 648 -42.95 -8.05 -28.00
CA GLU A 648 -43.08 -8.13 -29.45
C GLU A 648 -42.86 -9.56 -29.95
N CYS A 649 -41.81 -10.25 -29.48
CA CYS A 649 -41.59 -11.65 -29.82
C CYS A 649 -42.73 -12.57 -29.34
N ARG A 650 -43.26 -12.34 -28.12
CA ARG A 650 -44.41 -13.09 -27.59
C ARG A 650 -45.66 -12.91 -28.46
N LEU A 651 -45.97 -11.66 -28.84
CA LEU A 651 -47.10 -11.34 -29.72
C LEU A 651 -46.92 -11.97 -31.11
N ARG A 652 -45.70 -11.92 -31.66
CA ARG A 652 -45.38 -12.51 -32.97
C ARG A 652 -45.52 -14.04 -32.97
N LYS A 653 -45.06 -14.72 -31.91
CA LYS A 653 -45.29 -16.17 -31.73
C LYS A 653 -46.77 -16.51 -31.51
N ALA A 654 -47.55 -15.64 -30.88
CA ALA A 654 -49.00 -15.80 -30.79
C ALA A 654 -49.68 -15.69 -32.17
N HIS A 655 -49.25 -14.75 -33.01
CA HIS A 655 -49.75 -14.63 -34.39
C HIS A 655 -49.39 -15.84 -35.26
N ILE A 656 -48.13 -16.31 -35.18
CA ILE A 656 -47.64 -17.50 -35.91
C ILE A 656 -48.46 -18.76 -35.54
N ARG A 657 -48.92 -18.90 -34.29
CA ARG A 657 -49.80 -20.01 -33.87
C ARG A 657 -51.11 -20.05 -34.62
N VAL A 658 -51.69 -18.89 -34.90
CA VAL A 658 -52.99 -18.76 -35.57
C VAL A 658 -52.84 -18.87 -37.08
N GLN A 659 -51.78 -18.27 -37.64
CA GLN A 659 -51.57 -18.18 -39.08
C GLN A 659 -51.12 -19.51 -39.73
N TYR A 660 -50.23 -20.26 -39.09
CA TYR A 660 -49.65 -21.48 -39.67
C TYR A 660 -50.22 -22.74 -39.00
N ARG A 661 -51.07 -23.47 -39.72
CA ARG A 661 -51.68 -24.73 -39.25
C ARG A 661 -50.71 -25.92 -39.31
N GLU A 662 -49.77 -25.91 -40.25
CA GLU A 662 -48.81 -26.99 -40.47
C GLU A 662 -47.65 -26.94 -39.43
N PRO A 663 -47.30 -28.06 -38.75
CA PRO A 663 -46.36 -28.05 -37.61
C PRO A 663 -44.93 -27.63 -37.97
N LEU A 664 -44.41 -28.07 -39.11
CA LEU A 664 -43.04 -27.79 -39.56
C LEU A 664 -42.84 -26.30 -39.91
N LEU A 665 -43.78 -25.72 -40.65
CA LEU A 665 -43.80 -24.29 -40.96
C LEU A 665 -43.92 -23.44 -39.69
N ARG A 666 -44.79 -23.83 -38.75
CA ARG A 666 -44.91 -23.13 -37.46
C ARG A 666 -43.59 -23.13 -36.68
N LYS A 667 -42.88 -24.26 -36.66
CA LYS A 667 -41.56 -24.38 -36.02
C LYS A 667 -40.52 -23.48 -36.70
N LEU A 668 -40.47 -23.47 -38.03
CA LEU A 668 -39.58 -22.58 -38.79
C LEU A 668 -39.85 -21.10 -38.46
N HIS A 669 -41.11 -20.67 -38.47
CA HIS A 669 -41.47 -19.29 -38.17
C HIS A 669 -41.19 -18.88 -36.71
N TYR A 670 -41.28 -19.79 -35.75
CA TYR A 670 -40.81 -19.52 -34.39
C TYR A 670 -39.31 -19.31 -34.31
N HIS A 671 -38.51 -20.09 -35.03
CA HIS A 671 -37.06 -19.89 -35.09
C HIS A 671 -36.73 -18.53 -35.70
N ILE A 672 -37.43 -18.12 -36.76
CA ILE A 672 -37.26 -16.79 -37.37
C ILE A 672 -37.61 -15.67 -36.37
N ALA A 673 -38.74 -15.78 -35.66
CA ALA A 673 -39.13 -14.79 -34.64
C ALA A 673 -38.11 -14.72 -33.47
N GLU A 674 -37.50 -15.84 -33.12
CA GLU A 674 -36.46 -15.90 -32.09
C GLU A 674 -35.15 -15.26 -32.56
N VAL A 675 -34.73 -15.50 -33.80
CA VAL A 675 -33.55 -14.85 -34.42
C VAL A 675 -33.76 -13.35 -34.50
N GLN A 676 -34.95 -12.89 -34.89
CA GLN A 676 -35.30 -11.46 -34.92
C GLN A 676 -35.25 -10.82 -33.53
N ARG A 677 -35.73 -11.52 -32.49
CA ARG A 677 -35.58 -11.08 -31.09
C ARG A 677 -34.10 -10.94 -30.70
N MET A 678 -33.27 -11.91 -31.07
CA MET A 678 -31.83 -11.86 -30.79
C MET A 678 -31.15 -10.68 -31.50
N GLN A 679 -31.51 -10.41 -32.76
CA GLN A 679 -31.01 -9.25 -33.51
C GLN A 679 -31.40 -7.93 -32.85
N ALA A 680 -32.67 -7.77 -32.45
CA ALA A 680 -33.15 -6.58 -31.74
C ALA A 680 -32.45 -6.38 -30.39
N LEU A 681 -32.13 -7.45 -29.66
CA LEU A 681 -31.34 -7.36 -28.43
C LEU A 681 -29.89 -6.92 -28.68
N ILE A 682 -29.28 -7.36 -29.77
CA ILE A 682 -27.92 -6.95 -30.16
C ILE A 682 -27.91 -5.46 -30.51
N GLU A 683 -28.90 -4.99 -31.27
CA GLU A 683 -29.05 -3.58 -31.62
C GLU A 683 -29.31 -2.70 -30.40
N LEU A 684 -30.19 -3.13 -29.50
CA LEU A 684 -30.43 -2.43 -28.23
C LEU A 684 -29.15 -2.32 -27.39
N LYS A 685 -28.35 -3.39 -27.31
CA LYS A 685 -27.06 -3.35 -26.60
C LYS A 685 -26.08 -2.36 -27.24
N LYS A 686 -26.05 -2.26 -28.57
CA LYS A 686 -25.22 -1.28 -29.29
C LYS A 686 -25.67 0.16 -29.00
N SER A 687 -26.97 0.45 -29.11
CA SER A 687 -27.47 1.81 -28.87
C SER A 687 -27.24 2.26 -27.43
N VAL A 688 -27.49 1.39 -26.45
CA VAL A 688 -27.28 1.67 -25.02
C VAL A 688 -25.80 1.91 -24.71
N ARG A 689 -24.90 1.19 -25.40
CA ARG A 689 -23.46 1.41 -25.30
C ARG A 689 -23.05 2.78 -25.86
N GLU A 690 -23.61 3.20 -27.00
CA GLU A 690 -23.36 4.51 -27.60
C GLU A 690 -23.88 5.66 -26.72
N GLU A 691 -25.11 5.54 -26.23
CA GLU A 691 -25.71 6.51 -25.28
C GLU A 691 -24.88 6.61 -23.98
N ARG A 692 -24.40 5.47 -23.44
CA ARG A 692 -23.48 5.44 -22.29
C ARG A 692 -22.17 6.18 -22.61
N LEU A 693 -21.57 5.92 -23.78
CA LEU A 693 -20.33 6.59 -24.19
C LEU A 693 -20.52 8.11 -24.31
N GLN A 694 -21.66 8.57 -24.82
CA GLN A 694 -22.00 10.00 -24.87
C GLN A 694 -22.13 10.61 -23.47
N LEU A 695 -22.77 9.91 -22.53
CA LEU A 695 -22.89 10.36 -21.14
C LEU A 695 -21.55 10.38 -20.39
N VAL A 696 -20.65 9.45 -20.72
CA VAL A 696 -19.27 9.42 -20.21
C VAL A 696 -18.47 10.59 -20.77
N ALA A 697 -18.54 10.83 -22.09
CA ALA A 697 -17.88 11.96 -22.73
C ALA A 697 -18.38 13.32 -22.20
N ALA A 698 -19.67 13.41 -21.86
CA ALA A 698 -20.27 14.59 -21.23
C ALA A 698 -19.96 14.72 -19.73
N GLY A 699 -19.28 13.75 -19.10
CA GLY A 699 -18.96 13.76 -17.67
C GLY A 699 -20.18 13.58 -16.75
N LYS A 700 -21.32 13.14 -17.28
CA LYS A 700 -22.61 13.01 -16.56
C LYS A 700 -22.86 11.60 -16.02
N TRP A 701 -22.08 10.61 -16.46
CA TRP A 701 -22.30 9.21 -16.13
C TRP A 701 -21.81 8.82 -14.72
N TYR A 702 -20.73 9.44 -14.25
CA TYR A 702 -20.17 9.23 -12.91
C TYR A 702 -20.32 10.50 -12.09
N PRO A 703 -20.56 10.41 -10.78
CA PRO A 703 -20.49 11.59 -9.92
C PRO A 703 -19.04 12.09 -9.92
N PRO A 704 -18.79 13.41 -10.11
CA PRO A 704 -17.46 13.97 -9.91
C PRO A 704 -16.85 13.55 -8.58
N SER A 705 -15.56 13.19 -8.64
CA SER A 705 -14.77 12.96 -7.44
C SER A 705 -14.78 14.20 -6.55
N TYR A 706 -14.58 14.02 -5.24
CA TYR A 706 -14.49 15.16 -4.31
C TYR A 706 -13.52 16.23 -4.80
N ARG A 707 -12.41 15.82 -5.42
CA ARG A 707 -11.44 16.73 -6.01
C ARG A 707 -11.99 17.51 -7.21
N GLN A 708 -12.60 16.83 -8.18
CA GLN A 708 -13.20 17.48 -9.36
C GLN A 708 -14.37 18.40 -8.98
N TRP A 709 -15.16 18.01 -7.98
CA TRP A 709 -16.25 18.85 -7.46
C TRP A 709 -15.70 20.10 -6.77
N VAL A 710 -14.65 19.96 -5.95
CA VAL A 710 -13.96 21.12 -5.34
C VAL A 710 -13.31 22.01 -6.40
N GLU A 711 -12.77 21.46 -7.49
CA GLU A 711 -12.27 22.24 -8.63
C GLU A 711 -13.37 23.08 -9.30
N GLN A 712 -14.57 22.50 -9.49
CA GLN A 712 -15.72 23.23 -10.02
C GLN A 712 -16.21 24.33 -9.07
N GLN A 713 -16.27 24.06 -7.76
CA GLN A 713 -16.63 25.07 -6.76
C GLN A 713 -15.59 26.19 -6.66
N ALA A 714 -14.30 25.85 -6.77
CA ALA A 714 -13.22 26.83 -6.80
C ALA A 714 -13.29 27.74 -8.04
N ALA A 715 -13.65 27.19 -9.21
CA ALA A 715 -13.87 27.97 -10.43
C ALA A 715 -15.07 28.93 -10.33
N LEU A 716 -16.06 28.62 -9.48
CA LEU A 716 -17.18 29.51 -9.15
C LEU A 716 -16.82 30.58 -8.10
N GLY A 717 -15.58 30.61 -7.61
CA GLY A 717 -15.10 31.60 -6.64
C GLY A 717 -15.27 31.22 -5.17
N ASP A 718 -15.56 29.95 -4.85
CA ASP A 718 -15.68 29.50 -3.45
C ASP A 718 -14.32 29.51 -2.74
N ARG A 719 -14.19 30.39 -1.75
CA ARG A 719 -12.96 30.58 -0.94
C ARG A 719 -12.53 29.30 -0.20
N ALA A 720 -13.47 28.49 0.30
CA ALA A 720 -13.16 27.24 0.99
C ALA A 720 -12.62 26.18 0.02
N ALA A 721 -13.17 26.14 -1.20
CA ALA A 721 -12.75 25.22 -2.25
C ALA A 721 -11.33 25.54 -2.76
N VAL A 722 -11.03 26.82 -2.99
CA VAL A 722 -9.68 27.28 -3.35
C VAL A 722 -8.68 26.93 -2.24
N SER A 723 -9.03 27.15 -0.97
CA SER A 723 -8.20 26.78 0.19
C SER A 723 -7.92 25.28 0.25
N GLN A 724 -8.91 24.44 -0.07
CA GLN A 724 -8.77 22.98 -0.08
C GLN A 724 -7.86 22.47 -1.21
N LEU A 725 -7.98 23.03 -2.43
CA LEU A 725 -7.06 22.70 -3.54
C LEU A 725 -5.61 22.99 -3.18
N ARG A 726 -5.36 24.12 -2.51
CA ARG A 726 -4.04 24.50 -2.00
C ARG A 726 -3.53 23.55 -0.93
N GLY A 727 -4.39 23.07 -0.04
CA GLY A 727 -4.02 22.06 0.96
C GLY A 727 -3.52 20.75 0.31
N TRP A 728 -4.15 20.31 -0.77
CA TRP A 728 -3.70 19.14 -1.53
C TRP A 728 -2.40 19.39 -2.30
N ASP A 729 -2.28 20.56 -2.91
CA ASP A 729 -1.11 20.98 -3.67
C ASP A 729 0.12 21.18 -2.76
N TYR A 730 -0.05 21.79 -1.59
CA TYR A 730 0.97 21.91 -0.54
C TYR A 730 1.49 20.54 -0.08
N ARG A 731 0.59 19.57 0.10
CA ARG A 731 0.93 18.20 0.49
C ARG A 731 1.71 17.46 -0.60
N ALA A 732 1.36 17.66 -1.87
CA ALA A 732 2.05 17.06 -3.01
C ALA A 732 3.47 17.64 -3.20
N ARG A 733 3.66 18.92 -2.89
CA ARG A 733 4.91 19.68 -3.08
C ARG A 733 5.93 19.57 -1.96
N ARG A 734 5.70 18.74 -0.93
CA ARG A 734 6.65 18.55 0.19
C ARG A 734 7.99 17.90 -0.22
N LYS A 735 8.18 17.59 -1.52
CA LYS A 735 9.43 17.11 -2.14
C LYS A 735 10.02 18.09 -3.17
N ASP A 736 9.43 19.27 -3.36
CA ASP A 736 9.74 20.15 -4.49
C ASP A 736 10.72 21.26 -4.10
N LYS A 737 11.81 21.42 -4.86
CA LYS A 737 12.92 22.39 -4.62
C LYS A 737 12.55 23.84 -5.01
N ALA A 738 11.30 24.10 -5.38
CA ALA A 738 10.86 25.34 -6.00
C ALA A 738 10.74 26.57 -5.08
N ARG A 739 11.27 26.54 -3.85
CA ARG A 739 11.21 27.68 -2.92
C ARG A 739 12.31 28.73 -3.15
N THR A 740 13.50 28.31 -3.54
CA THR A 740 14.67 29.21 -3.55
C THR A 740 14.62 30.25 -4.66
N THR A 741 14.95 31.50 -4.33
CA THR A 741 15.29 32.55 -5.32
C THR A 741 16.50 32.11 -6.13
N THR A 742 16.40 32.24 -7.45
CA THR A 742 17.46 31.90 -8.41
C THR A 742 17.75 33.09 -9.30
N THR A 743 18.79 32.98 -10.14
CA THR A 743 19.17 34.03 -11.10
C THR A 743 18.05 34.47 -12.05
N ASP A 744 17.04 33.63 -12.26
CA ASP A 744 15.92 33.90 -13.18
C ASP A 744 14.58 34.13 -12.47
N ARG A 745 14.53 34.04 -11.13
CA ARG A 745 13.27 34.01 -10.37
C ARG A 745 13.41 34.58 -8.96
N CYS A 746 12.58 35.56 -8.64
CA CYS A 746 12.44 36.13 -7.31
C CYS A 746 11.23 35.54 -6.58
N VAL A 747 11.38 35.36 -5.27
CA VAL A 747 10.34 34.84 -4.39
C VAL A 747 10.18 35.77 -3.20
N VAL A 748 8.96 36.29 -3.03
CA VAL A 748 8.55 37.03 -1.84
C VAL A 748 7.66 36.10 -1.02
N LEU A 749 8.11 35.73 0.16
CA LEU A 749 7.33 34.98 1.14
C LEU A 749 6.32 35.92 1.79
N CYS A 750 5.09 35.43 1.87
CA CYS A 750 3.97 36.08 2.52
C CYS A 750 3.47 35.20 3.69
N GLU A 751 2.30 35.51 4.27
CA GLU A 751 1.73 34.73 5.38
C GLU A 751 1.65 33.21 5.05
N PRO A 752 2.26 32.33 5.88
CA PRO A 752 2.17 30.89 5.66
C PRO A 752 0.72 30.38 5.63
N GLY A 753 0.26 30.00 4.45
CA GLY A 753 -1.12 29.56 4.22
C GLY A 753 -2.12 30.68 3.94
N GLY A 754 -1.65 31.86 3.51
CA GLY A 754 -2.48 32.96 3.01
C GLY A 754 -3.31 32.57 1.78
N THR A 755 -4.46 33.23 1.61
CA THR A 755 -5.34 33.11 0.44
C THR A 755 -4.78 34.01 -0.66
N PRO A 756 -4.74 33.57 -1.94
CA PRO A 756 -4.25 34.45 -2.99
C PRO A 756 -5.27 35.55 -3.24
N VAL A 757 -4.80 36.64 -3.82
CA VAL A 757 -5.73 37.59 -4.43
C VAL A 757 -6.32 36.93 -5.67
N TYR A 758 -7.64 36.94 -5.78
CA TYR A 758 -8.39 36.24 -6.85
C TYR A 758 -9.22 37.18 -7.73
N ASN A 759 -9.22 38.48 -7.40
CA ASN A 759 -9.84 39.51 -8.21
C ASN A 759 -8.76 40.17 -9.08
N ASP A 760 -9.19 40.83 -10.16
CA ASP A 760 -8.31 41.68 -10.95
C ASP A 760 -7.83 42.87 -10.12
N VAL A 761 -6.55 43.19 -10.21
CA VAL A 761 -5.92 44.24 -9.39
C VAL A 761 -5.16 45.20 -10.30
N GLY A 762 -5.57 46.46 -10.32
CA GLY A 762 -4.96 47.47 -11.19
C GLY A 762 -5.03 47.07 -12.67
N GLU A 763 -3.88 46.92 -13.31
CA GLU A 763 -3.73 46.52 -14.72
C GLU A 763 -3.54 45.00 -14.91
N LEU A 764 -3.65 44.20 -13.84
CA LEU A 764 -3.41 42.75 -13.85
C LEU A 764 -4.71 41.93 -13.84
N GLU A 765 -4.87 41.06 -14.84
CA GLU A 765 -5.95 40.06 -14.93
C GLU A 765 -5.59 38.80 -14.13
N ALA A 766 -6.46 38.40 -13.21
CA ALA A 766 -6.30 37.24 -12.34
C ALA A 766 -6.83 35.95 -13.00
N ARG A 767 -5.99 34.92 -13.13
CA ARG A 767 -6.39 33.60 -13.68
C ARG A 767 -6.06 32.45 -12.74
N LEU A 768 -7.09 31.81 -12.21
CA LEU A 768 -6.97 30.64 -11.34
C LEU A 768 -6.43 29.43 -12.10
N GLN A 769 -5.38 28.81 -11.56
CA GLN A 769 -4.73 27.62 -12.09
C GLN A 769 -5.25 26.34 -11.43
N LYS A 770 -5.07 25.19 -12.10
CA LYS A 770 -5.52 23.86 -11.63
C LYS A 770 -4.95 23.44 -10.26
N ASN A 771 -3.85 24.05 -9.85
CA ASN A 771 -3.16 23.82 -8.59
C ASN A 771 -3.62 24.77 -7.46
N GLY A 772 -4.56 25.69 -7.73
CA GLY A 772 -5.06 26.67 -6.77
C GLY A 772 -4.20 27.94 -6.64
N SER A 773 -3.15 28.14 -7.46
CA SER A 773 -2.44 29.43 -7.57
C SER A 773 -3.17 30.37 -8.53
N VAL A 774 -3.00 31.68 -8.35
CA VAL A 774 -3.55 32.69 -9.28
C VAL A 774 -2.39 33.26 -10.09
N MET A 775 -2.49 33.17 -11.41
CA MET A 775 -1.54 33.80 -12.32
C MET A 775 -2.06 35.17 -12.72
N PHE A 776 -1.23 36.19 -12.56
CA PHE A 776 -1.54 37.56 -12.95
C PHE A 776 -0.88 37.87 -14.29
N ARG A 777 -1.71 38.32 -15.23
CA ARG A 777 -1.30 38.73 -16.58
C ARG A 777 -1.52 40.22 -16.75
N ASP A 778 -0.54 40.92 -17.30
CA ASP A 778 -0.72 42.32 -17.68
C ASP A 778 -1.71 42.42 -18.85
N ASN A 779 -2.79 43.19 -18.67
CA ASN A 779 -3.83 43.39 -19.69
C ASN A 779 -3.30 44.13 -20.94
N ARG A 780 -2.21 44.89 -20.81
CA ARG A 780 -1.65 45.72 -21.89
C ARG A 780 -0.71 44.93 -22.80
N THR A 781 0.15 44.11 -22.21
CA THR A 781 1.17 43.32 -22.93
C THR A 781 0.79 41.85 -23.12
N GLY A 782 -0.12 41.33 -22.31
CA GLY A 782 -0.49 39.91 -22.29
C GLY A 782 0.56 39.01 -21.62
N GLU A 783 1.64 39.58 -21.08
CA GLU A 783 2.72 38.84 -20.42
C GLU A 783 2.36 38.47 -18.96
N ILE A 784 2.84 37.31 -18.51
CA ILE A 784 2.65 36.83 -17.14
C ILE A 784 3.64 37.55 -16.22
N MET A 785 3.12 38.38 -15.33
CA MET A 785 3.93 39.19 -14.42
C MET A 785 4.30 38.43 -13.14
N CYS A 786 3.31 37.84 -12.47
CA CYS A 786 3.55 37.05 -11.26
C CYS A 786 2.56 35.90 -11.09
N THR A 787 2.93 34.96 -10.22
CA THR A 787 2.05 33.89 -9.76
C THR A 787 1.92 33.96 -8.25
N ASP A 788 0.70 34.14 -7.79
CA ASP A 788 0.34 34.19 -6.38
C ASP A 788 -0.07 32.81 -5.87
N TYR A 789 0.79 32.25 -5.01
CA TYR A 789 0.56 31.00 -4.28
C TYR A 789 -0.08 31.25 -2.90
N GLY A 790 -0.40 32.49 -2.57
CA GLY A 790 -0.93 33.04 -1.31
C GLY A 790 0.04 33.00 -0.15
N ASP A 791 0.80 31.92 0.04
CA ASP A 791 1.92 31.90 0.99
C ASP A 791 3.20 32.52 0.43
N ARG A 792 3.26 32.74 -0.88
CA ARG A 792 4.34 33.45 -1.57
C ARG A 792 3.87 33.99 -2.91
N VAL A 793 4.53 35.03 -3.38
CA VAL A 793 4.39 35.56 -4.74
C VAL A 793 5.70 35.33 -5.48
N VAL A 794 5.61 34.76 -6.68
CA VAL A 794 6.75 34.40 -7.51
C VAL A 794 6.69 35.17 -8.82
N PHE A 795 7.80 35.77 -9.22
CA PHE A 795 7.94 36.51 -10.47
C PHE A 795 9.36 36.34 -11.04
N ARG A 796 9.57 36.75 -12.29
CA ARG A 796 10.87 36.61 -12.96
C ARG A 796 11.88 37.62 -12.41
N ASN A 797 13.11 37.16 -12.17
CA ASN A 797 14.23 38.05 -11.83
C ASN A 797 14.77 38.71 -13.11
N HIS A 798 15.40 39.88 -12.99
CA HIS A 798 16.10 40.56 -14.09
C HIS A 798 17.45 41.08 -13.62
N LYS A 799 18.45 41.10 -14.52
CA LYS A 799 19.79 41.62 -14.21
C LYS A 799 19.86 43.14 -14.20
N ASP A 800 18.92 43.78 -14.88
CA ASP A 800 18.79 45.24 -14.93
C ASP A 800 17.95 45.71 -13.74
N TYR A 801 18.47 46.69 -12.99
CA TYR A 801 17.85 47.25 -11.79
C TYR A 801 16.54 47.95 -12.13
N ASP A 802 16.52 48.75 -13.20
CA ASP A 802 15.37 49.58 -13.57
C ASP A 802 14.22 48.71 -14.07
N GLU A 803 14.50 47.69 -14.89
CA GLU A 803 13.48 46.73 -15.32
C GLU A 803 12.93 45.88 -14.18
N LEU A 804 13.76 45.54 -13.18
CA LEU A 804 13.32 44.82 -11.99
C LEU A 804 12.41 45.70 -11.12
N ALA A 805 12.75 46.98 -10.96
CA ALA A 805 11.96 47.97 -10.23
C ALA A 805 10.60 48.21 -10.89
N ASP A 806 10.55 48.35 -12.22
CA ASP A 806 9.30 48.51 -12.97
C ASP A 806 8.38 47.30 -12.79
N LYS A 807 8.91 46.08 -12.91
CA LYS A 807 8.13 44.85 -12.70
C LYS A 807 7.63 44.70 -11.27
N LEU A 808 8.44 45.07 -10.28
CA LEU A 808 8.06 45.09 -8.86
C LEU A 808 6.93 46.09 -8.59
N ASN A 809 7.00 47.29 -9.19
CA ASN A 809 5.94 48.29 -9.09
C ASN A 809 4.62 47.83 -9.72
N LEU A 810 4.66 47.09 -10.82
CA LEU A 810 3.45 46.51 -11.43
C LEU A 810 2.79 45.46 -10.53
N ILE A 811 3.57 44.64 -9.80
CA ILE A 811 3.03 43.60 -8.91
C ILE A 811 2.73 44.10 -7.50
N ALA A 812 3.14 45.32 -7.15
CA ALA A 812 2.92 45.94 -5.85
C ALA A 812 1.45 45.85 -5.37
N PRO A 813 0.42 46.08 -6.20
CA PRO A 813 -0.97 45.92 -5.76
C PRO A 813 -1.30 44.50 -5.26
N VAL A 814 -0.77 43.45 -5.89
CA VAL A 814 -0.96 42.04 -5.48
C VAL A 814 -0.31 41.72 -4.14
N LEU A 815 0.79 42.42 -3.81
CA LEU A 815 1.48 42.30 -2.54
C LEU A 815 0.76 43.09 -1.43
N PHE A 816 0.40 44.35 -1.70
CA PHE A 816 -0.12 45.29 -0.69
C PHE A 816 -1.65 45.24 -0.47
N GLU A 817 -2.41 44.48 -1.27
CA GLU A 817 -3.84 44.20 -0.99
C GLU A 817 -4.05 43.25 0.21
N ARG A 818 -2.96 42.79 0.83
CA ARG A 818 -2.93 41.90 2.00
C ARG A 818 -2.91 42.71 3.30
N GLU A 819 -3.33 42.09 4.40
CA GLU A 819 -3.32 42.76 5.71
C GLU A 819 -1.90 43.22 6.13
N PRO A 820 -1.68 44.51 6.43
CA PRO A 820 -0.34 45.08 6.72
C PRO A 820 0.33 44.53 7.99
N LEU A 821 -0.44 43.89 8.88
CA LEU A 821 0.06 43.33 10.15
C LEU A 821 1.07 42.17 10.00
N MET A 822 1.18 41.55 8.82
CA MET A 822 1.88 40.26 8.67
C MET A 822 3.23 40.31 7.93
N GLY A 823 3.66 41.47 7.43
CA GLY A 823 4.99 41.69 6.84
C GLY A 823 5.34 40.85 5.60
N PHE A 824 6.38 41.24 4.87
CA PHE A 824 6.92 40.49 3.73
C PHE A 824 8.31 39.94 4.05
N GLU A 825 8.72 38.87 3.37
CA GLU A 825 10.06 38.31 3.52
C GLU A 825 10.63 37.91 2.14
N PRO A 826 11.62 38.66 1.60
CA PRO A 826 12.30 38.23 0.37
C PRO A 826 13.18 37.01 0.64
N GLU A 827 13.02 35.97 -0.16
CA GLU A 827 13.82 34.73 -0.05
C GLU A 827 15.13 34.90 -0.84
N GLY A 828 16.26 34.43 -0.30
CA GLY A 828 17.58 34.45 -0.97
C GLY A 828 18.43 35.70 -0.73
N ASP A 829 19.70 35.65 -1.12
CA ASP A 829 20.71 36.67 -0.79
C ASP A 829 21.13 37.52 -2.00
N ASP A 830 20.24 37.70 -2.98
CA ASP A 830 20.51 38.56 -4.15
C ASP A 830 20.48 40.05 -3.72
N PRO A 831 21.63 40.76 -3.75
CA PRO A 831 21.71 42.14 -3.26
C PRO A 831 20.84 43.11 -4.08
N HIS A 832 20.70 42.89 -5.39
CA HIS A 832 19.94 43.80 -6.26
C HIS A 832 18.45 43.66 -5.97
N PHE A 833 17.95 42.43 -5.90
CA PHE A 833 16.55 42.17 -5.57
C PHE A 833 16.18 42.68 -4.17
N ASN A 834 17.03 42.44 -3.17
CA ASN A 834 16.76 42.88 -1.80
C ASN A 834 16.71 44.41 -1.69
N GLN A 835 17.57 45.14 -2.41
CA GLN A 835 17.55 46.61 -2.44
C GLN A 835 16.29 47.15 -3.14
N VAL A 836 15.96 46.67 -4.34
CA VAL A 836 14.76 47.12 -5.08
C VAL A 836 13.47 46.83 -4.28
N PHE A 837 13.41 45.66 -3.64
CA PHE A 837 12.27 45.28 -2.82
C PHE A 837 12.13 46.18 -1.59
N ALA A 838 13.23 46.48 -0.91
CA ALA A 838 13.26 47.41 0.22
C ALA A 838 12.82 48.82 -0.18
N ASP A 839 13.30 49.32 -1.32
CA ASP A 839 12.93 50.64 -1.88
C ASP A 839 11.43 50.72 -2.22
N MET A 840 10.85 49.68 -2.81
CA MET A 840 9.42 49.62 -3.12
C MET A 840 8.56 49.69 -1.86
N VAL A 841 8.91 48.92 -0.82
CA VAL A 841 8.19 48.93 0.46
C VAL A 841 8.34 50.29 1.15
N ALA A 842 9.55 50.84 1.17
CA ALA A 842 9.83 52.17 1.73
C ALA A 842 9.01 53.27 1.04
N TRP A 843 8.98 53.28 -0.29
CA TRP A 843 8.22 54.24 -1.07
C TRP A 843 6.71 54.12 -0.81
N ASN A 844 6.17 52.90 -0.72
CA ASN A 844 4.76 52.68 -0.39
C ASN A 844 4.41 53.21 1.01
N ASN A 845 5.27 52.99 2.00
CA ASN A 845 5.08 53.47 3.37
C ASN A 845 5.12 55.01 3.45
N VAL A 846 6.06 55.66 2.77
CA VAL A 846 6.22 57.13 2.78
C VAL A 846 5.12 57.84 2.00
N THR A 847 4.68 57.28 0.85
CA THR A 847 3.67 57.91 -0.01
C THR A 847 2.23 57.57 0.35
N GLY A 848 2.00 56.52 1.16
CA GLY A 848 0.67 56.07 1.54
C GLY A 848 -0.19 55.57 0.36
N ARG A 849 0.43 55.20 -0.77
CA ARG A 849 -0.23 54.90 -2.07
C ARG A 849 -1.39 53.90 -1.99
N THR A 850 -1.35 52.97 -1.04
CA THR A 850 -2.30 51.85 -0.95
C THR A 850 -3.35 52.02 0.16
N GLY A 851 -3.27 53.06 1.00
CA GLY A 851 -4.22 53.30 2.11
C GLY A 851 -4.19 52.28 3.24
N HIS A 852 -3.42 51.20 3.08
CA HIS A 852 -3.09 50.20 4.11
C HIS A 852 -1.83 50.69 4.83
N GLY A 853 -1.82 50.62 6.18
CA GLY A 853 -0.76 51.20 7.03
C GLY A 853 0.66 50.67 6.75
N GLU A 854 1.63 51.09 7.57
CA GLU A 854 3.05 50.77 7.39
C GLU A 854 3.33 49.26 7.31
N PHE A 855 3.98 48.82 6.22
CA PHE A 855 4.41 47.43 6.02
C PHE A 855 5.86 47.24 6.50
N ALA A 856 6.11 46.19 7.27
CA ALA A 856 7.45 45.82 7.73
C ALA A 856 8.05 44.64 6.94
N ILE A 857 9.38 44.60 6.79
CA ILE A 857 10.10 43.45 6.22
C ILE A 857 10.56 42.55 7.38
N THR A 858 10.25 41.25 7.32
CA THR A 858 10.52 40.32 8.42
C THR A 858 12.01 39.99 8.56
N ARG A 859 12.78 40.11 7.47
CA ARG A 859 14.23 39.91 7.42
C ARG A 859 14.98 41.15 7.94
N PRO A 860 15.76 41.06 9.04
CA PRO A 860 16.37 42.23 9.66
C PRO A 860 17.36 42.98 8.77
N ASP A 861 18.14 42.24 7.97
CA ASP A 861 19.14 42.77 7.05
C ASP A 861 18.50 43.59 5.92
N VAL A 862 17.37 43.12 5.39
CA VAL A 862 16.64 43.84 4.33
C VAL A 862 15.73 44.94 4.92
N ASP A 863 15.23 44.77 6.13
CA ASP A 863 14.46 45.82 6.81
C ASP A 863 15.33 47.05 7.13
N GLU A 864 16.61 46.86 7.42
CA GLU A 864 17.57 47.97 7.57
C GLU A 864 17.71 48.77 6.27
N LEU A 865 17.76 48.09 5.11
CA LEU A 865 17.75 48.75 3.80
C LEU A 865 16.48 49.57 3.61
N ARG A 866 15.30 48.99 3.95
CA ARG A 866 14.02 49.71 3.87
C ARG A 866 14.04 50.96 4.74
N GLN A 867 14.49 50.86 5.99
CA GLN A 867 14.55 52.01 6.91
C GLN A 867 15.47 53.12 6.39
N ASN A 868 16.61 52.76 5.78
CA ASN A 868 17.52 53.72 5.15
C ASN A 868 16.87 54.41 3.94
N SER A 869 16.18 53.65 3.08
CA SER A 869 15.45 54.19 1.93
C SER A 869 14.26 55.06 2.34
N GLU A 870 13.55 54.73 3.43
CA GLU A 870 12.47 55.56 3.98
C GLU A 870 12.99 56.92 4.45
N ARG A 871 14.15 56.96 5.13
CA ARG A 871 14.78 58.23 5.52
C ARG A 871 15.13 59.05 4.29
N TYR A 872 15.76 58.44 3.30
CA TYR A 872 16.11 59.09 2.03
C TYR A 872 14.87 59.66 1.31
N TYR A 873 13.80 58.88 1.16
CA TYR A 873 12.57 59.34 0.51
C TYR A 873 11.82 60.40 1.32
N THR A 874 11.87 60.32 2.65
CA THR A 874 11.29 61.34 3.54
C THR A 874 12.03 62.68 3.38
N ASP A 875 13.36 62.64 3.32
CA ASP A 875 14.20 63.84 3.11
C ASP A 875 14.04 64.41 1.70
N TYR A 876 13.93 63.54 0.69
CA TYR A 876 13.68 63.91 -0.72
C TYR A 876 12.32 64.63 -0.89
N LEU A 877 11.28 64.15 -0.20
CA LEU A 877 9.95 64.75 -0.25
C LEU A 877 9.80 66.02 0.62
N ASN A 878 10.73 66.27 1.55
CA ASN A 878 10.77 67.46 2.41
C ASN A 878 12.05 68.30 2.23
N PRO A 879 12.22 69.04 1.11
CA PRO A 879 13.40 69.88 0.91
C PRO A 879 13.27 71.22 1.65
N ARG A 880 13.31 71.20 2.99
CA ARG A 880 13.60 72.38 3.84
C ARG A 880 14.25 71.97 5.15
N VAL A 881 15.58 72.07 5.20
CA VAL A 881 16.41 72.81 6.17
C VAL A 881 17.83 72.20 6.22
N SER A 882 18.83 73.07 5.97
CA SER A 882 20.29 72.87 6.09
C SER A 882 20.94 72.15 4.89
N GLY A 883 21.70 72.77 3.98
CA GLY A 883 22.46 74.02 4.03
C GLY A 883 23.95 73.72 3.91
N ASP A 884 24.47 73.55 2.68
CA ASP A 884 25.69 74.23 2.24
C ASP A 884 25.96 74.05 0.73
N THR A 885 25.76 75.15 0.01
CA THR A 885 26.52 75.70 -1.11
C THR A 885 27.33 74.76 -2.03
N GLN A 886 26.89 74.60 -3.29
CA GLN A 886 27.45 75.35 -4.43
C GLN A 886 26.68 75.11 -5.75
N HIS A 887 26.47 76.21 -6.45
CA HIS A 887 25.79 76.38 -7.73
C HIS A 887 26.36 75.55 -8.90
N TYR A 888 25.48 74.98 -9.73
CA TYR A 888 25.41 75.34 -11.16
C TYR A 888 23.99 75.07 -11.72
N SER A 889 23.49 76.02 -12.50
CA SER A 889 22.14 76.04 -13.11
C SER A 889 22.09 75.27 -14.44
N PRO A 890 20.88 74.95 -14.94
CA PRO A 890 20.61 73.83 -15.85
C PRO A 890 20.57 74.26 -17.32
N GLU A 891 20.95 73.37 -18.24
CA GLU A 891 20.35 73.25 -19.58
C GLU A 891 20.95 72.07 -20.39
N GLU A 892 20.02 71.35 -21.03
CA GLU A 892 20.14 70.62 -22.31
C GLU A 892 20.78 69.22 -22.41
N GLU A 893 19.87 68.28 -22.66
CA GLU A 893 19.89 67.22 -23.69
C GLU A 893 21.01 66.16 -23.75
N ASN A 894 20.52 64.93 -23.55
CA ASN A 894 20.83 63.70 -24.31
C ASN A 894 22.16 62.96 -24.11
N LYS A 895 21.97 61.63 -24.03
CA LYS A 895 22.89 60.52 -24.23
C LYS A 895 23.98 60.31 -23.18
N TRP A 896 23.82 59.23 -22.42
CA TRP A 896 24.94 58.61 -21.73
C TRP A 896 25.20 57.20 -22.31
N GLU A 897 26.42 57.01 -22.80
CA GLU A 897 27.05 55.72 -23.12
C GLU A 897 27.95 55.28 -21.95
N PRO A 898 28.21 53.96 -21.80
CA PRO A 898 28.79 53.39 -20.60
C PRO A 898 30.33 53.42 -20.60
N PRO A 899 31.00 53.51 -19.44
CA PRO A 899 32.41 53.16 -19.34
C PRO A 899 32.58 51.66 -19.10
N SER A 900 33.40 51.04 -19.97
CA SER A 900 34.03 49.73 -19.76
C SER A 900 35.38 49.88 -19.03
N PRO A 901 36.13 48.80 -18.79
CA PRO A 901 36.35 48.16 -17.51
C PRO A 901 37.71 48.55 -16.86
N ASN A 902 37.83 48.27 -15.56
CA ASN A 902 39.10 47.85 -14.94
C ASN A 902 38.83 46.73 -13.95
#